data_AF-A0A9D3M038-F1
#
_entry.id   AF-A0A9D3M038-F1
#
_cell.length_a   1.000
_cell.length_b   1.000
_cell.length_c   1.000
_cell.angle_alpha   90.00
_cell.angle_beta   90.00
_cell.angle_gamma   90.00
#
_symmetry.space_group_name_H-M   'P 1'
#
loop_
_entity.id
_entity.type
_entity.pdbx_description
1 polymer ?
#
loop_
_entity_poly.entity_id
_entity_poly.type
_entity_poly.pdbx_seq_one_letter_code
_entity_poly.pdbx_strand_id
1 'polypeptide(L)'
;MSEEILDEFDLKTYNTSAAGHQRLVPVVRNCRKGRLNNCELTQKCCNIVASALQSSNSPLRDLDLSYNNLGDSGVELLCAGLRSPNCKLQRLGLNNCELTQKCCNIVASALQSSNSPLRDLDLSYNNLGDSGVELLCAGLRSPNCKLQRLGLNNCELTQKCCNIVASALQSSNSPLRDLDLSYNNLGDSGVELLCAGLRSPNCKLQRLGLNNCKLTQKCCNIVASALQSSNSPLRDLDLRCNNLGDSGVELLCAGLMSPNCILQRLGLNSCDLTTKSGNIVASVLHSLNSSLRDLNLSYNNLGDSGVKLLCAGLMGPNCKLQRLGLGWCNLTEGCCDVLASVLHSPHSELRDLELRDNELQDSGVRALSAGLEDPHCKLQRMGLSGCRVTQRGCDSLASALCSNPSHLRELDLRYNHPGDSGVRALSAAKLDTLTLLVDHGGENRTKPGPRKYGCQLTLDPNTANRWLSLSEGNRRVTHTPRRVEPYPYHPERFEYEPQVVCRESVCEHCYWEAEFSEPERGGVYIAVTYKGISRKGLDSDCRFGWDKNSWSLECFKPSDSDKLRYSVRHNKNQTHIPAAPSLYCRAGVCDDDGRGVCVYRVGVCVDRPAGTLSFYSVSDPDTLTLLHRFHTHFTQHTPLCAGFYVCDSSVSLC
;
A
#
# COMPACT_ATOMS: atom_id res chain seq x y z
N MET A 1 -9.50 16.77 37.17
CA MET A 1 -8.96 15.74 36.25
C MET A 1 -8.15 14.81 37.11
N SER A 2 -8.34 13.50 37.01
CA SER A 2 -7.52 12.51 37.72
C SER A 2 -6.04 12.77 37.45
N GLU A 3 -5.19 12.64 38.48
CA GLU A 3 -3.71 12.72 38.38
C GLU A 3 -3.09 11.53 37.64
N GLU A 4 -3.91 10.66 37.07
CA GLU A 4 -3.50 9.44 36.41
C GLU A 4 -2.98 9.75 35.00
N ILE A 5 -1.73 9.39 34.75
CA ILE A 5 -1.10 9.53 33.43
C ILE A 5 -1.67 8.47 32.49
N LEU A 6 -2.25 8.90 31.37
CA LEU A 6 -2.75 8.01 30.33
C LEU A 6 -1.58 7.41 29.54
N ASP A 7 -1.57 6.09 29.33
CA ASP A 7 -0.57 5.46 28.47
C ASP A 7 -0.78 5.85 27.00
N GLU A 8 -2.03 5.93 26.55
CA GLU A 8 -2.41 6.37 25.20
C GLU A 8 -3.69 7.20 25.24
N PHE A 9 -3.67 8.32 24.52
CA PHE A 9 -4.82 9.16 24.26
C PHE A 9 -5.07 9.17 22.74
N ASP A 10 -6.06 8.41 22.29
CA ASP A 10 -6.52 8.41 20.90
C ASP A 10 -7.76 9.30 20.75
N LEU A 11 -7.59 10.43 20.09
CA LEU A 11 -8.63 11.43 19.90
C LEU A 11 -9.81 10.90 19.07
N LYS A 12 -9.57 9.93 18.18
CA LYS A 12 -10.61 9.33 17.33
C LYS A 12 -11.57 8.43 18.12
N THR A 13 -11.22 8.03 19.33
CA THR A 13 -12.14 7.26 20.20
C THR A 13 -13.31 8.12 20.71
N TYR A 14 -13.18 9.44 20.64
CA TYR A 14 -14.22 10.39 21.05
C TYR A 14 -15.04 10.81 19.82
N ASN A 15 -16.27 10.30 19.74
CA ASN A 15 -17.23 10.68 18.70
C ASN A 15 -17.80 12.09 18.98
N THR A 16 -17.07 13.12 18.54
CA THR A 16 -17.45 14.52 18.69
C THR A 16 -17.10 15.30 17.43
N SER A 17 -17.67 16.52 17.29
CA SER A 17 -17.29 17.45 16.22
C SER A 17 -15.82 17.89 16.31
N ALA A 18 -15.28 18.44 15.23
CA ALA A 18 -13.93 19.02 15.19
C ALA A 18 -13.68 20.03 16.32
N ALA A 19 -14.66 20.88 16.64
CA ALA A 19 -14.56 21.81 17.77
C ALA A 19 -14.50 21.09 19.14
N GLY A 20 -15.10 19.91 19.26
CA GLY A 20 -14.94 19.05 20.43
C GLY A 20 -13.55 18.40 20.47
N HIS A 21 -13.03 17.92 19.35
CA HIS A 21 -11.65 17.41 19.25
C HIS A 21 -10.63 18.45 19.69
N GLN A 22 -10.76 19.69 19.22
CA GLN A 22 -9.89 20.81 19.62
C GLN A 22 -9.94 21.08 21.13
N ARG A 23 -11.12 20.94 21.77
CA ARG A 23 -11.28 21.11 23.23
C ARG A 23 -10.61 19.99 24.04
N LEU A 24 -10.40 18.83 23.45
CA LEU A 24 -9.76 17.68 24.09
C LEU A 24 -8.23 17.65 23.90
N VAL A 25 -7.66 18.45 22.98
CA VAL A 25 -6.20 18.54 22.76
C VAL A 25 -5.40 18.77 24.05
N PRO A 26 -5.81 19.59 25.04
CA PRO A 26 -5.06 19.76 26.28
C PRO A 26 -4.76 18.48 27.06
N VAL A 27 -5.52 17.39 26.85
CA VAL A 27 -5.31 16.08 27.47
C VAL A 27 -3.92 15.51 27.14
N VAL A 28 -3.30 15.92 26.02
CA VAL A 28 -1.94 15.48 25.66
C VAL A 28 -0.89 15.81 26.72
N ARG A 29 -1.15 16.79 27.60
CA ARG A 29 -0.29 17.13 28.75
C ARG A 29 -0.15 15.99 29.75
N ASN A 30 -1.12 15.08 29.80
CA ASN A 30 -1.21 14.01 30.79
C ASN A 30 -1.14 12.62 30.16
N CYS A 31 -0.60 12.47 28.94
CA CYS A 31 -0.47 11.18 28.27
C CYS A 31 0.96 10.88 27.79
N ARG A 32 1.32 9.60 27.69
CA ARG A 32 2.62 9.16 27.14
C ARG A 32 2.60 9.11 25.60
N LYS A 33 1.46 8.74 25.02
CA LYS A 33 1.22 8.69 23.57
C LYS A 33 -0.04 9.45 23.21
N GLY A 34 0.04 10.40 22.29
CA GLY A 34 -1.11 11.10 21.73
C GLY A 34 -1.32 10.71 20.27
N ARG A 35 -2.47 10.10 19.93
CA ARG A 35 -2.92 9.90 18.55
C ARG A 35 -3.97 10.95 18.21
N LEU A 36 -3.54 11.97 17.48
CA LEU A 36 -4.33 13.14 17.11
C LEU A 36 -4.45 13.22 15.58
N ASN A 37 -4.18 12.12 14.87
CA ASN A 37 -4.17 12.08 13.42
C ASN A 37 -5.58 12.12 12.82
N ASN A 38 -5.73 12.82 11.69
CA ASN A 38 -7.00 12.95 10.97
C ASN A 38 -8.16 13.43 11.88
N CYS A 39 -7.91 14.50 12.65
CA CYS A 39 -8.85 15.06 13.63
C CYS A 39 -9.21 16.52 13.33
N GLU A 40 -9.02 16.96 12.08
CA GLU A 40 -9.30 18.33 11.61
C GLU A 40 -8.63 19.41 12.51
N LEU A 41 -7.45 19.10 13.02
CA LEU A 41 -6.69 20.02 13.86
C LEU A 41 -6.08 21.12 12.99
N THR A 42 -6.04 22.32 13.57
CA THR A 42 -5.50 23.52 12.93
C THR A 42 -4.25 24.01 13.66
N GLN A 43 -3.53 24.96 13.07
CA GLN A 43 -2.37 25.61 13.69
C GLN A 43 -2.58 26.08 15.14
N LYS A 44 -3.82 26.45 15.55
CA LYS A 44 -4.11 26.89 16.92
C LYS A 44 -3.87 25.78 17.94
N CYS A 45 -4.12 24.52 17.56
CA CYS A 45 -3.91 23.36 18.42
C CYS A 45 -2.42 23.12 18.69
N CYS A 46 -1.54 23.49 17.75
CA CYS A 46 -0.09 23.37 17.92
C CYS A 46 0.44 24.21 19.09
N ASN A 47 -0.20 25.33 19.45
CA ASN A 47 0.20 26.10 20.62
C ASN A 47 -0.05 25.33 21.94
N ILE A 48 -1.17 24.62 22.03
CA ILE A 48 -1.53 23.79 23.19
C ILE A 48 -0.55 22.63 23.31
N VAL A 49 -0.25 21.96 22.19
CA VAL A 49 0.73 20.88 22.12
C VAL A 49 2.12 21.40 22.46
N ALA A 50 2.57 22.51 21.88
CA ALA A 50 3.86 23.12 22.20
C ALA A 50 4.00 23.44 23.70
N SER A 51 2.95 24.00 24.31
CA SER A 51 2.91 24.24 25.75
C SER A 51 3.01 22.94 26.56
N ALA A 52 2.41 21.85 26.07
CA ALA A 52 2.55 20.53 26.67
C ALA A 52 3.99 20.01 26.58
N LEU A 53 4.66 20.17 25.44
CA LEU A 53 6.07 19.79 25.25
C LEU A 53 7.02 20.61 26.13
N GLN A 54 6.66 21.86 26.44
CA GLN A 54 7.47 22.74 27.30
C GLN A 54 7.27 22.47 28.80
N SER A 55 6.20 21.76 29.18
CA SER A 55 5.89 21.48 30.58
C SER A 55 6.80 20.39 31.16
N SER A 56 7.43 20.67 32.30
CA SER A 56 8.28 19.71 33.03
C SER A 56 7.55 18.42 33.42
N ASN A 57 6.25 18.54 33.69
CA ASN A 57 5.40 17.45 34.15
C ASN A 57 4.81 16.61 33.00
N SER A 58 4.95 17.06 31.75
CA SER A 58 4.43 16.31 30.61
C SER A 58 5.16 14.96 30.46
N PRO A 59 4.43 13.84 30.38
CA PRO A 59 5.00 12.52 30.14
C PRO A 59 5.05 12.15 28.65
N LEU A 60 4.66 13.06 27.75
CA LEU A 60 4.49 12.81 26.32
C LEU A 60 5.82 12.42 25.64
N ARG A 61 5.83 11.24 25.01
CA ARG A 61 6.98 10.66 24.30
C ARG A 61 6.69 10.33 22.84
N ASP A 62 5.42 10.18 22.48
CA ASP A 62 4.96 9.80 21.15
C ASP A 62 3.75 10.65 20.78
N LEU A 63 3.80 11.30 19.62
CA LEU A 63 2.73 12.16 19.16
C LEU A 63 2.54 12.00 17.67
N ASP A 64 1.36 11.57 17.27
CA ASP A 64 0.94 11.51 15.88
C ASP A 64 -0.05 12.63 15.60
N LEU A 65 0.36 13.60 14.78
CA LEU A 65 -0.46 14.71 14.31
C LEU A 65 -0.74 14.62 12.80
N SER A 66 -0.46 13.48 12.18
CA SER A 66 -0.60 13.28 10.73
C SER A 66 -2.01 13.57 10.22
N TYR A 67 -2.14 13.97 8.96
CA TYR A 67 -3.41 14.24 8.28
C TYR A 67 -4.20 15.37 8.97
N ASN A 68 -3.53 16.44 9.37
CA ASN A 68 -4.16 17.66 9.90
C ASN A 68 -3.61 18.90 9.18
N ASN A 69 -4.42 19.94 9.04
CA ASN A 69 -4.03 21.14 8.31
C ASN A 69 -3.26 22.10 9.23
N LEU A 70 -2.03 21.72 9.57
CA LEU A 70 -1.18 22.45 10.52
C LEU A 70 -0.39 23.57 9.84
N GLY A 71 0.11 23.30 8.64
CA GLY A 71 1.01 24.19 7.91
C GLY A 71 2.36 24.41 8.60
N ASP A 72 3.24 25.17 7.93
CA ASP A 72 4.59 25.46 8.44
C ASP A 72 4.56 26.22 9.78
N SER A 73 3.58 27.09 9.99
CA SER A 73 3.37 27.86 11.25
C SER A 73 3.06 26.96 12.43
N GLY A 74 2.27 25.89 12.21
CA GLY A 74 2.02 24.88 13.22
C GLY A 74 3.31 24.17 13.65
N VAL A 75 4.16 23.79 12.69
CA VAL A 75 5.45 23.15 12.95
C VAL A 75 6.43 24.08 13.66
N GLU A 76 6.38 25.38 13.37
CA GLU A 76 7.16 26.38 14.10
C GLU A 76 6.90 26.34 15.61
N LEU A 77 5.62 26.33 15.99
CA LEU A 77 5.20 26.23 17.39
C LEU A 77 5.65 24.90 18.02
N LEU A 78 5.44 23.78 17.33
CA LEU A 78 5.86 22.46 17.81
C LEU A 78 7.37 22.40 18.03
N CYS A 79 8.17 22.94 17.09
CA CYS A 79 9.62 22.96 17.19
C CYS A 79 10.13 23.87 18.31
N ALA A 80 9.41 24.95 18.65
CA ALA A 80 9.69 25.71 19.87
C ALA A 80 9.55 24.83 21.13
N GLY A 81 8.53 23.96 21.16
CA GLY A 81 8.38 22.93 22.19
C GLY A 81 9.52 21.90 22.20
N LEU A 82 9.92 21.39 21.03
CA LEU A 82 11.01 20.41 20.91
C LEU A 82 12.37 20.91 21.42
N ARG A 83 12.63 22.22 21.30
CA ARG A 83 13.87 22.85 21.79
C ARG A 83 13.86 23.10 23.32
N SER A 84 12.73 22.89 23.98
CA SER A 84 12.63 23.05 25.43
C SER A 84 13.45 21.98 26.16
N PRO A 85 14.19 22.34 27.22
CA PRO A 85 14.89 21.35 28.06
C PRO A 85 13.94 20.38 28.77
N ASN A 86 12.66 20.73 28.88
CA ASN A 86 11.63 19.89 29.50
C ASN A 86 11.02 18.87 28.53
N CYS A 87 11.29 18.99 27.24
CA CYS A 87 10.69 18.12 26.24
C CYS A 87 11.16 16.67 26.43
N LYS A 88 10.22 15.73 26.31
CA LYS A 88 10.49 14.28 26.38
C LYS A 88 10.06 13.54 25.10
N LEU A 89 9.61 14.27 24.07
CA LEU A 89 9.05 13.71 22.84
C LEU A 89 10.11 13.03 21.98
N GLN A 90 9.98 11.72 21.82
CA GLN A 90 10.91 10.90 21.05
C GLN A 90 10.39 10.60 19.64
N ARG A 91 9.07 10.62 19.42
CA ARG A 91 8.44 10.31 18.14
C ARG A 91 7.41 11.37 17.77
N LEU A 92 7.49 11.86 16.55
CA LEU A 92 6.59 12.88 16.01
C LEU A 92 6.16 12.51 14.59
N GLY A 93 4.86 12.25 14.40
CA GLY A 93 4.23 12.06 13.09
C GLY A 93 3.62 13.37 12.58
N LEU A 94 4.01 13.79 11.38
CA LEU A 94 3.54 14.99 10.69
C LEU A 94 3.21 14.69 9.23
N ASN A 95 2.73 13.48 8.94
CA ASN A 95 2.44 13.07 7.57
C ASN A 95 1.27 13.85 7.00
N ASN A 96 1.37 14.31 5.75
CA ASN A 96 0.30 15.06 5.08
C ASN A 96 -0.28 16.17 5.98
N CYS A 97 0.58 17.08 6.44
CA CYS A 97 0.23 18.20 7.32
C CYS A 97 0.27 19.57 6.63
N GLU A 98 0.21 19.58 5.29
CA GLU A 98 0.34 20.77 4.44
C GLU A 98 1.69 21.50 4.64
N LEU A 99 2.76 20.73 4.86
CA LEU A 99 4.09 21.28 5.07
C LEU A 99 4.81 21.54 3.76
N THR A 100 5.63 22.60 3.74
CA THR A 100 6.47 22.97 2.61
C THR A 100 7.95 22.94 2.99
N GLN A 101 8.83 23.20 2.03
CA GLN A 101 10.28 23.36 2.27
C GLN A 101 10.65 24.31 3.44
N LYS A 102 9.78 25.27 3.81
CA LYS A 102 10.04 26.18 4.94
C LYS A 102 10.08 25.45 6.28
N CYS A 103 9.22 24.45 6.49
CA CYS A 103 9.21 23.69 7.74
C CYS A 103 10.55 22.98 7.99
N CYS A 104 11.25 22.58 6.93
CA CYS A 104 12.49 21.84 7.02
C CYS A 104 13.61 22.61 7.73
N ASN A 105 13.70 23.94 7.54
CA ASN A 105 14.66 24.76 8.27
C ASN A 105 14.35 24.80 9.79
N ILE A 106 13.06 24.90 10.12
CA ILE A 106 12.56 24.94 11.50
C ILE A 106 12.85 23.61 12.21
N VAL A 107 12.53 22.50 11.54
CA VAL A 107 12.82 21.14 12.02
C VAL A 107 14.32 20.94 12.17
N ALA A 108 15.12 21.32 11.18
CA ALA A 108 16.58 21.22 11.25
C ALA A 108 17.15 21.96 12.47
N SER A 109 16.64 23.16 12.76
CA SER A 109 17.01 23.93 13.95
C SER A 109 16.64 23.20 15.25
N ALA A 110 15.51 22.50 15.29
CA ALA A 110 15.14 21.66 16.43
C ALA A 110 16.07 20.45 16.57
N LEU A 111 16.45 19.78 15.47
CA LEU A 111 17.40 18.66 15.47
C LEU A 111 18.81 19.08 15.91
N GLN A 112 19.21 20.32 15.67
CA GLN A 112 20.50 20.87 16.10
C GLN A 112 20.55 21.22 17.59
N SER A 113 19.40 21.32 18.26
CA SER A 113 19.33 21.63 19.67
C SER A 113 19.71 20.42 20.53
N SER A 114 20.62 20.60 21.49
CA SER A 114 21.00 19.57 22.47
C SER A 114 19.83 19.08 23.32
N ASN A 115 18.83 19.95 23.52
CA ASN A 115 17.61 19.65 24.28
C ASN A 115 16.66 18.72 23.55
N SER A 116 16.69 18.68 22.21
CA SER A 116 15.77 17.85 21.44
C SER A 116 16.01 16.37 21.73
N PRO A 117 15.00 15.61 22.20
CA PRO A 117 15.11 14.17 22.42
C PRO A 117 14.61 13.35 21.23
N LEU A 118 14.25 14.00 20.11
CA LEU A 118 13.57 13.38 18.99
C LEU A 118 14.44 12.31 18.32
N ARG A 119 13.84 11.11 18.14
CA ARG A 119 14.48 9.92 17.56
C ARG A 119 13.77 9.41 16.31
N ASP A 120 12.50 9.75 16.15
CA ASP A 120 11.65 9.33 15.04
C ASP A 120 10.82 10.51 14.56
N LEU A 121 10.90 10.79 13.27
CA LEU A 121 10.20 11.88 12.63
C LEU A 121 9.66 11.39 11.29
N ASP A 122 8.35 11.52 11.10
CA ASP A 122 7.72 11.21 9.84
C ASP A 122 7.15 12.50 9.22
N LEU A 123 7.70 12.88 8.07
CA LEU A 123 7.31 14.06 7.29
C LEU A 123 6.71 13.67 5.93
N SER A 124 6.36 12.39 5.76
CA SER A 124 5.85 11.85 4.51
C SER A 124 4.61 12.59 4.00
N TYR A 125 4.35 12.56 2.69
CA TYR A 125 3.20 13.18 2.03
C TYR A 125 3.10 14.70 2.20
N ASN A 126 4.24 15.38 2.35
CA ASN A 126 4.34 16.84 2.37
C ASN A 126 5.21 17.34 1.22
N ASN A 127 4.95 18.57 0.74
CA ASN A 127 5.61 19.13 -0.44
C ASN A 127 6.94 19.79 -0.06
N LEU A 128 7.89 18.97 0.39
CA LEU A 128 9.18 19.44 0.92
C LEU A 128 10.18 19.77 -0.18
N GLY A 129 10.21 18.96 -1.24
CA GLY A 129 11.18 19.07 -2.34
C GLY A 129 12.64 18.85 -1.90
N ASP A 130 13.55 18.86 -2.88
CA ASP A 130 14.98 18.63 -2.65
C ASP A 130 15.61 19.70 -1.73
N SER A 131 15.17 20.96 -1.84
CA SER A 131 15.61 22.10 -1.03
C SER A 131 15.25 21.91 0.45
N GLY A 132 14.07 21.37 0.74
CA GLY A 132 13.67 21.01 2.10
C GLY A 132 14.58 19.93 2.69
N VAL A 133 14.89 18.89 1.92
CA VAL A 133 15.80 17.82 2.38
C VAL A 133 17.22 18.33 2.62
N GLU A 134 17.70 19.28 1.82
CA GLU A 134 18.98 19.97 2.05
C GLU A 134 19.07 20.56 3.45
N LEU A 135 18.03 21.29 3.85
CA LEU A 135 17.92 21.92 5.17
C LEU A 135 17.84 20.86 6.28
N LEU A 136 17.01 19.82 6.12
CA LEU A 136 16.90 18.73 7.09
C LEU A 136 18.23 18.01 7.29
N CYS A 137 18.96 17.73 6.21
CA CYS A 137 20.26 17.07 6.27
C CYS A 137 21.33 17.92 6.98
N ALA A 138 21.23 19.25 6.97
CA ALA A 138 22.06 20.09 7.84
C ALA A 138 21.81 19.80 9.33
N GLY A 139 20.55 19.57 9.71
CA GLY A 139 20.19 19.11 11.05
C GLY A 139 20.73 17.71 11.37
N LEU A 140 20.63 16.76 10.43
CA LEU A 140 21.12 15.39 10.62
C LEU A 140 22.64 15.29 10.84
N ARG A 141 23.42 16.20 10.25
CA ARG A 141 24.88 16.26 10.41
C ARG A 141 25.33 16.91 11.73
N SER A 142 24.39 17.45 12.51
CA SER A 142 24.69 18.05 13.81
C SER A 142 25.12 17.00 14.83
N PRO A 143 26.15 17.25 15.66
CA PRO A 143 26.54 16.35 16.75
C PRO A 143 25.46 16.23 17.83
N ASN A 144 24.53 17.18 17.90
CA ASN A 144 23.41 17.15 18.85
C ASN A 144 22.22 16.33 18.35
N CYS A 145 22.19 15.97 17.06
CA CYS A 145 21.08 15.24 16.49
C CYS A 145 20.98 13.84 17.12
N LYS A 146 19.75 13.43 17.45
CA LYS A 146 19.44 12.09 18.00
C LYS A 146 18.50 11.30 17.08
N LEU A 147 18.19 11.83 15.90
CA LEU A 147 17.19 11.26 14.99
C LEU A 147 17.68 9.96 14.34
N GLN A 148 17.04 8.85 14.68
CA GLN A 148 17.37 7.51 14.19
C GLN A 148 16.47 7.07 13.04
N ARG A 149 15.25 7.61 12.94
CA ARG A 149 14.28 7.27 11.91
C ARG A 149 13.71 8.53 11.26
N LEU A 150 13.69 8.53 9.93
CA LEU A 150 13.19 9.65 9.14
C LEU A 150 12.33 9.11 7.98
N GLY A 151 11.05 9.46 7.99
CA GLY A 151 10.13 9.21 6.88
C GLY A 151 10.03 10.43 5.96
N LEU A 152 10.26 10.23 4.66
CA LEU A 152 10.18 11.23 3.60
C LEU A 152 9.44 10.67 2.37
N ASN A 153 8.44 9.82 2.61
CA ASN A 153 7.72 9.19 1.52
C ASN A 153 6.88 10.22 0.78
N ASN A 154 6.86 10.16 -0.55
CA ASN A 154 6.07 11.07 -1.38
C ASN A 154 6.25 12.54 -0.97
N CYS A 155 7.49 13.01 -0.94
CA CYS A 155 7.87 14.37 -0.54
C CYS A 155 8.30 15.27 -1.70
N GLU A 156 7.91 14.91 -2.93
CA GLU A 156 8.31 15.57 -4.17
C GLU A 156 9.84 15.57 -4.39
N LEU A 157 10.51 14.50 -3.94
CA LEU A 157 11.96 14.39 -4.06
C LEU A 157 12.39 13.85 -5.42
N THR A 158 13.56 14.30 -5.88
CA THR A 158 14.19 13.86 -7.12
C THR A 158 15.58 13.26 -6.87
N GLN A 159 16.27 12.81 -7.91
CA GLN A 159 17.65 12.32 -7.83
C GLN A 159 18.62 13.27 -7.08
N LYS A 160 18.36 14.59 -7.04
CA LYS A 160 19.23 15.56 -6.35
C LYS A 160 19.25 15.34 -4.84
N CYS A 161 18.11 14.95 -4.23
CA CYS A 161 18.06 14.70 -2.79
C CYS A 161 19.00 13.56 -2.37
N CYS A 162 19.24 12.58 -3.24
CA CYS A 162 20.05 11.41 -2.90
C CYS A 162 21.51 11.76 -2.60
N ASN A 163 22.10 12.73 -3.31
CA ASN A 163 23.45 13.21 -3.00
C ASN A 163 23.49 13.91 -1.62
N ILE A 164 22.47 14.71 -1.33
CA ILE A 164 22.32 15.41 -0.04
C ILE A 164 22.20 14.39 1.09
N VAL A 165 21.32 13.40 0.94
CA VAL A 165 21.15 12.31 1.92
C VAL A 165 22.44 11.51 2.06
N ALA A 166 23.10 11.16 0.96
CA ALA A 166 24.38 10.45 1.00
C ALA A 166 25.43 11.21 1.83
N SER A 167 25.52 12.54 1.69
CA SER A 167 26.41 13.37 2.51
C SER A 167 26.08 13.30 4.01
N ALA A 168 24.79 13.20 4.35
CA ALA A 168 24.36 13.04 5.75
C ALA A 168 24.71 11.64 6.26
N LEU A 169 24.54 10.58 5.46
CA LEU A 169 24.93 9.21 5.81
C LEU A 169 26.45 9.05 5.99
N GLN A 170 27.25 9.83 5.26
CA GLN A 170 28.72 9.84 5.37
C GLN A 170 29.23 10.57 6.62
N SER A 171 28.39 11.39 7.27
CA SER A 171 28.76 12.12 8.46
C SER A 171 28.81 11.20 9.68
N SER A 172 29.92 11.21 10.43
CA SER A 172 30.07 10.45 11.68
C SER A 172 29.04 10.84 12.75
N ASN A 173 28.55 12.08 12.69
CA ASN A 173 27.54 12.62 13.60
C ASN A 173 26.14 12.07 13.32
N SER A 174 25.85 11.63 12.09
CA SER A 174 24.50 11.16 11.75
C SER A 174 24.16 9.90 12.55
N PRO A 175 23.05 9.90 13.32
CA PRO A 175 22.60 8.72 14.05
C PRO A 175 21.57 7.89 13.26
N LEU A 176 21.31 8.25 12.00
CA LEU A 176 20.22 7.71 11.21
C LEU A 176 20.42 6.20 10.95
N ARG A 177 19.39 5.42 11.27
CA ARG A 177 19.34 3.95 11.14
C ARG A 177 18.22 3.49 10.22
N ASP A 178 17.24 4.33 9.97
CA ASP A 178 16.06 4.03 9.17
C ASP A 178 15.68 5.25 8.36
N LEU A 179 15.54 5.05 7.06
CA LEU A 179 15.20 6.09 6.12
C LEU A 179 14.22 5.53 5.11
N ASP A 180 13.07 6.18 4.99
CA ASP A 180 12.09 5.85 3.98
C ASP A 180 11.99 6.98 2.95
N LEU A 181 12.38 6.69 1.71
CA LEU A 181 12.33 7.62 0.57
C LEU A 181 11.30 7.16 -0.47
N SER A 182 10.41 6.24 -0.10
CA SER A 182 9.46 5.61 -1.01
C SER A 182 8.54 6.62 -1.70
N TYR A 183 8.00 6.26 -2.86
CA TYR A 183 7.09 7.09 -3.65
C TYR A 183 7.69 8.45 -4.08
N ASN A 184 9.01 8.53 -4.25
CA ASN A 184 9.69 9.70 -4.81
C ASN A 184 10.32 9.40 -6.17
N ASN A 185 10.54 10.43 -6.99
CA ASN A 185 11.07 10.26 -8.35
C ASN A 185 12.60 10.23 -8.36
N LEU A 186 13.20 9.27 -7.65
CA LEU A 186 14.65 9.20 -7.46
C LEU A 186 15.39 8.66 -8.69
N GLY A 187 14.86 7.61 -9.31
CA GLY A 187 15.50 6.91 -10.43
C GLY A 187 16.83 6.24 -10.07
N ASP A 188 17.41 5.52 -11.04
CA ASP A 188 18.64 4.74 -10.84
C ASP A 188 19.85 5.63 -10.47
N SER A 189 19.95 6.81 -11.08
CA SER A 189 21.00 7.82 -10.80
C SER A 189 20.95 8.33 -9.36
N GLY A 190 19.75 8.53 -8.82
CA GLY A 190 19.57 8.87 -7.41
C GLY A 190 20.07 7.75 -6.50
N VAL A 191 19.71 6.49 -6.80
CA VAL A 191 20.18 5.34 -6.00
C VAL A 191 21.70 5.17 -6.09
N GLU A 192 22.32 5.47 -7.23
CA GLU A 192 23.78 5.48 -7.37
C GLU A 192 24.46 6.40 -6.35
N LEU A 193 23.96 7.63 -6.24
CA LEU A 193 24.43 8.63 -5.29
C LEU A 193 24.19 8.18 -3.84
N LEU A 194 23.01 7.64 -3.55
CA LEU A 194 22.66 7.15 -2.21
C LEU A 194 23.57 5.99 -1.78
N CYS A 195 23.84 5.05 -2.69
CA CYS A 195 24.72 3.91 -2.44
C CYS A 195 26.16 4.32 -2.14
N ALA A 196 26.64 5.47 -2.62
CA ALA A 196 27.92 6.02 -2.18
C ALA A 196 27.92 6.34 -0.68
N GLY A 197 26.79 6.82 -0.14
CA GLY A 197 26.59 6.99 1.30
C GLY A 197 26.56 5.67 2.07
N LEU A 198 25.89 4.63 1.55
CA LEU A 198 25.81 3.32 2.20
C LEU A 198 27.16 2.60 2.33
N ARG A 199 28.08 2.84 1.39
CA ARG A 199 29.44 2.27 1.42
C ARG A 199 30.38 3.00 2.40
N SER A 200 29.93 4.10 3.00
CA SER A 200 30.73 4.86 3.97
C SER A 200 30.92 4.08 5.27
N PRO A 201 32.12 4.05 5.87
CA PRO A 201 32.33 3.46 7.19
C PRO A 201 31.58 4.18 8.32
N ASN A 202 31.14 5.42 8.08
CA ASN A 202 30.34 6.20 9.04
C ASN A 202 28.84 5.91 8.93
N CYS A 203 28.40 5.20 7.89
CA CYS A 203 26.99 4.91 7.70
C CYS A 203 26.49 4.02 8.84
N LYS A 204 25.31 4.35 9.38
CA LYS A 204 24.62 3.56 10.42
C LYS A 204 23.26 3.05 9.94
N LEU A 205 22.93 3.26 8.66
CA LEU A 205 21.62 2.96 8.09
C LEU A 205 21.41 1.44 7.99
N GLN A 206 20.42 0.96 8.72
CA GLN A 206 20.04 -0.45 8.78
C GLN A 206 18.81 -0.76 7.94
N ARG A 207 17.94 0.24 7.71
CA ARG A 207 16.72 0.10 6.92
C ARG A 207 16.62 1.20 5.89
N LEU A 208 16.31 0.81 4.66
CA LEU A 208 16.15 1.73 3.54
C LEU A 208 14.89 1.37 2.75
N GLY A 209 13.94 2.29 2.71
CA GLY A 209 12.75 2.21 1.87
C GLY A 209 12.94 2.94 0.55
N LEU A 210 12.76 2.20 -0.56
CA LEU A 210 12.83 2.69 -1.94
C LEU A 210 11.64 2.16 -2.76
N ASN A 211 10.50 1.93 -2.11
CA ASN A 211 9.28 1.47 -2.77
C ASN A 211 8.82 2.51 -3.80
N ASN A 212 8.51 2.08 -5.02
CA ASN A 212 7.97 2.94 -6.09
C ASN A 212 8.82 4.21 -6.32
N CYS A 213 10.13 4.03 -6.48
CA CYS A 213 11.10 5.12 -6.67
C CYS A 213 11.53 5.32 -8.13
N LYS A 214 10.76 4.77 -9.08
CA LYS A 214 11.08 4.69 -10.52
C LYS A 214 12.40 3.99 -10.81
N LEU A 215 12.69 2.93 -10.05
CA LEU A 215 13.90 2.16 -10.23
C LEU A 215 13.72 1.11 -11.32
N THR A 216 14.80 0.85 -12.06
CA THR A 216 14.86 -0.17 -13.11
C THR A 216 15.87 -1.27 -12.76
N GLN A 217 16.02 -2.27 -13.62
CA GLN A 217 17.06 -3.30 -13.52
C GLN A 217 18.48 -2.76 -13.26
N LYS A 218 18.81 -1.53 -13.71
CA LYS A 218 20.14 -0.93 -13.50
C LYS A 218 20.41 -0.65 -12.02
N CYS A 219 19.39 -0.27 -11.24
CA CYS A 219 19.58 -0.01 -9.82
C CYS A 219 20.05 -1.27 -9.06
N CYS A 220 19.68 -2.47 -9.50
CA CYS A 220 19.99 -3.69 -8.78
C CYS A 220 21.50 -3.97 -8.74
N ASN A 221 22.23 -3.67 -9.82
CA ASN A 221 23.70 -3.77 -9.82
C ASN A 221 24.34 -2.75 -8.87
N ILE A 222 23.79 -1.54 -8.82
CA ILE A 222 24.25 -0.47 -7.92
C ILE A 222 24.03 -0.88 -6.46
N VAL A 223 22.82 -1.35 -6.12
CA VAL A 223 22.48 -1.86 -4.79
C VAL A 223 23.35 -3.07 -4.44
N ALA A 224 23.56 -4.00 -5.37
CA ALA A 224 24.44 -5.15 -5.17
C ALA A 224 25.85 -4.72 -4.77
N SER A 225 26.41 -3.71 -5.43
CA SER A 225 27.73 -3.15 -5.09
C SER A 225 27.77 -2.57 -3.67
N ALA A 226 26.67 -1.97 -3.20
CA ALA A 226 26.57 -1.47 -1.83
C ALA A 226 26.49 -2.62 -0.83
N LEU A 227 25.71 -3.67 -1.11
CA LEU A 227 25.60 -4.87 -0.28
C LEU A 227 26.92 -5.66 -0.19
N GLN A 228 27.76 -5.59 -1.22
CA GLN A 228 29.09 -6.21 -1.23
C GLN A 228 30.11 -5.49 -0.34
N SER A 229 29.87 -4.23 0.00
CA SER A 229 30.77 -3.45 0.84
C SER A 229 30.70 -3.93 2.29
N SER A 230 31.86 -4.18 2.90
CA SER A 230 31.98 -4.52 4.34
C SER A 230 31.48 -3.41 5.27
N ASN A 231 31.31 -2.19 4.76
CA ASN A 231 30.84 -1.05 5.53
C ASN A 231 29.31 -0.94 5.54
N SER A 232 28.60 -1.65 4.66
CA SER A 232 27.15 -1.52 4.54
C SER A 232 26.46 -2.15 5.76
N PRO A 233 25.76 -1.36 6.60
CA PRO A 233 25.09 -1.87 7.78
C PRO A 233 23.66 -2.36 7.48
N LEU A 234 23.28 -2.42 6.20
CA LEU A 234 21.91 -2.58 5.77
C LEU A 234 21.38 -3.99 6.07
N ARG A 235 20.28 -4.06 6.82
CA ARG A 235 19.59 -5.29 7.23
C ARG A 235 18.21 -5.44 6.61
N ASP A 236 17.62 -4.33 6.17
CA ASP A 236 16.27 -4.27 5.61
C ASP A 236 16.28 -3.35 4.38
N LEU A 237 15.82 -3.89 3.26
CA LEU A 237 15.74 -3.16 2.01
C LEU A 237 14.39 -3.43 1.36
N ASP A 238 13.67 -2.35 1.10
CA ASP A 238 12.37 -2.40 0.42
C ASP A 238 12.47 -1.80 -0.98
N LEU A 239 12.39 -2.65 -1.99
CA LEU A 239 12.43 -2.28 -3.41
C LEU A 239 11.10 -2.50 -4.12
N ARG A 240 10.01 -2.74 -3.38
CA ARG A 240 8.71 -3.09 -3.98
C ARG A 240 8.20 -2.04 -4.96
N CYS A 241 7.30 -2.44 -5.86
CA CYS A 241 6.66 -1.57 -6.85
C CYS A 241 7.65 -0.81 -7.77
N ASN A 242 8.81 -1.40 -8.05
CA ASN A 242 9.77 -0.90 -9.04
C ASN A 242 9.90 -1.89 -10.18
N ASN A 243 10.18 -1.42 -11.40
CA ASN A 243 10.29 -2.27 -12.58
C ASN A 243 11.69 -2.88 -12.68
N LEU A 244 11.99 -3.83 -11.78
CA LEU A 244 13.30 -4.46 -11.70
C LEU A 244 13.45 -5.60 -12.71
N GLY A 245 12.40 -6.41 -12.87
CA GLY A 245 12.40 -7.60 -13.72
C GLY A 245 13.37 -8.69 -13.26
N ASP A 246 13.32 -9.83 -13.94
CA ASP A 246 14.19 -10.99 -13.62
C ASP A 246 15.68 -10.64 -13.72
N SER A 247 16.08 -9.87 -14.74
CA SER A 247 17.47 -9.45 -14.97
C SER A 247 17.99 -8.54 -13.86
N GLY A 248 17.15 -7.66 -13.33
CA GLY A 248 17.48 -6.84 -12.17
C GLY A 248 17.72 -7.70 -10.94
N VAL A 249 16.81 -8.64 -10.64
CA VAL A 249 16.98 -9.53 -9.48
C VAL A 249 18.24 -10.40 -9.61
N GLU A 250 18.55 -10.89 -10.81
CA GLU A 250 19.80 -11.62 -11.08
C GLU A 250 21.05 -10.80 -10.71
N LEU A 251 21.09 -9.52 -11.07
CA LEU A 251 22.17 -8.61 -10.68
C LEU A 251 22.20 -8.38 -9.16
N LEU A 252 21.03 -8.27 -8.52
CA LEU A 252 20.93 -8.10 -7.06
C LEU A 252 21.48 -9.32 -6.30
N CYS A 253 21.28 -10.53 -6.83
CA CYS A 253 21.74 -11.78 -6.22
C CYS A 253 23.27 -11.81 -6.01
N ALA A 254 24.05 -11.21 -6.90
CA ALA A 254 25.50 -11.08 -6.72
C ALA A 254 25.87 -10.29 -5.45
N GLY A 255 25.02 -9.34 -5.03
CA GLY A 255 25.16 -8.63 -3.76
C GLY A 255 24.75 -9.48 -2.57
N LEU A 256 23.61 -10.16 -2.66
CA LEU A 256 23.03 -10.98 -1.60
C LEU A 256 23.88 -12.21 -1.25
N MET A 257 24.63 -12.74 -2.21
CA MET A 257 25.54 -13.88 -2.02
C MET A 257 26.94 -13.48 -1.51
N SER A 258 27.21 -12.19 -1.34
CA SER A 258 28.48 -11.71 -0.81
C SER A 258 28.66 -12.09 0.66
N PRO A 259 29.86 -12.51 1.10
CA PRO A 259 30.13 -12.77 2.52
C PRO A 259 30.02 -11.52 3.40
N ASN A 260 30.08 -10.32 2.81
CA ASN A 260 29.88 -9.06 3.52
C ASN A 260 28.40 -8.69 3.67
N CYS A 261 27.48 -9.36 2.96
CA CYS A 261 26.08 -9.00 2.98
C CYS A 261 25.41 -9.50 4.27
N ILE A 262 24.90 -8.55 5.06
CA ILE A 262 24.17 -8.83 6.30
C ILE A 262 22.66 -8.58 6.17
N LEU A 263 22.16 -8.46 4.94
CA LEU A 263 20.75 -8.20 4.67
C LEU A 263 19.88 -9.36 5.16
N GLN A 264 18.86 -9.04 5.95
CA GLN A 264 17.95 -10.00 6.56
C GLN A 264 16.54 -9.93 6.00
N ARG A 265 16.12 -8.76 5.52
CA ARG A 265 14.79 -8.55 4.96
C ARG A 265 14.89 -7.89 3.59
N LEU A 266 14.16 -8.44 2.63
CA LEU A 266 14.11 -7.96 1.27
C LEU A 266 12.67 -7.95 0.75
N GLY A 267 12.17 -6.76 0.42
CA GLY A 267 10.90 -6.57 -0.27
C GLY A 267 11.08 -6.47 -1.78
N LEU A 268 10.51 -7.41 -2.53
CA LEU A 268 10.50 -7.45 -4.00
C LEU A 268 9.06 -7.61 -4.54
N ASN A 269 8.07 -7.10 -3.80
CA ASN A 269 6.68 -7.18 -4.23
C ASN A 269 6.44 -6.32 -5.46
N SER A 270 5.59 -6.77 -6.39
CA SER A 270 5.27 -6.01 -7.60
C SER A 270 6.53 -5.49 -8.32
N CYS A 271 7.51 -6.37 -8.54
CA CYS A 271 8.80 -6.04 -9.16
C CYS A 271 8.93 -6.56 -10.60
N ASP A 272 7.80 -6.91 -11.23
CA ASP A 272 7.71 -7.50 -12.57
C ASP A 272 8.51 -8.81 -12.70
N LEU A 273 8.51 -9.61 -11.63
CA LEU A 273 9.22 -10.89 -11.59
C LEU A 273 8.38 -12.01 -12.22
N THR A 274 9.05 -12.93 -12.90
CA THR A 274 8.41 -14.07 -13.57
C THR A 274 8.87 -15.41 -12.98
N THR A 275 8.49 -16.52 -13.63
CA THR A 275 8.97 -17.87 -13.32
C THR A 275 10.49 -17.98 -13.22
N LYS A 276 11.25 -17.18 -14.00
CA LYS A 276 12.72 -17.19 -14.00
C LYS A 276 13.32 -16.77 -12.66
N SER A 277 12.70 -15.78 -12.00
CA SER A 277 13.15 -15.32 -10.69
C SER A 277 13.09 -16.41 -9.62
N GLY A 278 12.24 -17.43 -9.78
CA GLY A 278 12.20 -18.57 -8.87
C GLY A 278 13.56 -19.28 -8.74
N ASN A 279 14.23 -19.56 -9.87
CA ASN A 279 15.56 -20.19 -9.88
C ASN A 279 16.66 -19.21 -9.43
N ILE A 280 16.57 -17.95 -9.86
CA ILE A 280 17.55 -16.91 -9.50
C ILE A 280 17.59 -16.73 -7.97
N VAL A 281 16.42 -16.57 -7.34
CA VAL A 281 16.31 -16.43 -5.88
C VAL A 281 16.70 -17.72 -5.16
N ALA A 282 16.40 -18.90 -5.70
CA ALA A 282 16.81 -20.18 -5.11
C ALA A 282 18.34 -20.24 -4.90
N SER A 283 19.14 -19.69 -5.84
CA SER A 283 20.60 -19.62 -5.70
C SER A 283 21.06 -18.84 -4.46
N VAL A 284 20.36 -17.75 -4.12
CA VAL A 284 20.64 -16.96 -2.92
C VAL A 284 20.30 -17.76 -1.67
N LEU A 285 19.18 -18.49 -1.67
CA LEU A 285 18.76 -19.31 -0.53
C LEU A 285 19.69 -20.50 -0.28
N HIS A 286 20.33 -21.04 -1.32
CA HIS A 286 21.36 -22.07 -1.21
C HIS A 286 22.72 -21.56 -0.71
N SER A 287 23.01 -20.27 -0.93
CA SER A 287 24.32 -19.71 -0.61
C SER A 287 24.60 -19.72 0.89
N LEU A 288 25.79 -20.21 1.26
CA LEU A 288 26.31 -20.20 2.65
C LEU A 288 26.36 -18.80 3.25
N ASN A 289 26.58 -17.79 2.40
CA ASN A 289 26.72 -16.39 2.79
C ASN A 289 25.38 -15.69 2.99
N SER A 290 24.27 -16.28 2.54
CA SER A 290 22.97 -15.65 2.66
C SER A 290 22.59 -15.47 4.14
N SER A 291 22.21 -14.23 4.46
CA SER A 291 21.72 -13.83 5.78
C SER A 291 20.20 -13.62 5.78
N LEU A 292 19.54 -13.87 4.66
CA LEU A 292 18.15 -13.54 4.44
C LEU A 292 17.22 -14.40 5.32
N ARG A 293 16.30 -13.72 6.01
CA ARG A 293 15.31 -14.33 6.92
C ARG A 293 13.88 -14.01 6.51
N ASP A 294 13.69 -12.94 5.75
CA ASP A 294 12.39 -12.47 5.29
C ASP A 294 12.49 -12.04 3.84
N LEU A 295 11.68 -12.68 3.01
CA LEU A 295 11.61 -12.39 1.60
C LEU A 295 10.15 -12.28 1.19
N ASN A 296 9.79 -11.15 0.61
CA ASN A 296 8.45 -10.96 0.09
C ASN A 296 8.48 -10.79 -1.43
N LEU A 297 7.92 -11.77 -2.14
CA LEU A 297 7.81 -11.87 -3.59
C LEU A 297 6.36 -11.69 -4.07
N SER A 298 5.45 -11.26 -3.20
CA SER A 298 4.03 -11.15 -3.52
C SER A 298 3.78 -10.22 -4.71
N TYR A 299 2.64 -10.37 -5.40
CA TYR A 299 2.26 -9.56 -6.56
C TYR A 299 3.20 -9.66 -7.77
N ASN A 300 3.90 -10.78 -7.92
CA ASN A 300 4.71 -11.11 -9.09
C ASN A 300 4.19 -12.36 -9.79
N ASN A 301 4.42 -12.51 -11.09
CA ASN A 301 3.91 -13.64 -11.86
C ASN A 301 4.87 -14.84 -11.83
N LEU A 302 5.18 -15.36 -10.64
CA LEU A 302 6.08 -16.51 -10.48
C LEU A 302 5.47 -17.80 -11.02
N GLY A 303 4.17 -18.01 -10.80
CA GLY A 303 3.48 -19.25 -11.14
C GLY A 303 4.04 -20.50 -10.44
N ASP A 304 3.37 -21.63 -10.65
CA ASP A 304 3.74 -22.88 -10.00
C ASP A 304 5.17 -23.33 -10.34
N SER A 305 5.59 -23.16 -11.60
CA SER A 305 6.94 -23.49 -12.06
C SER A 305 8.01 -22.65 -11.37
N GLY A 306 7.77 -21.35 -11.17
CA GLY A 306 8.69 -20.47 -10.46
C GLY A 306 8.80 -20.84 -8.98
N VAL A 307 7.68 -21.13 -8.32
CA VAL A 307 7.67 -21.56 -6.92
C VAL A 307 8.33 -22.93 -6.75
N LYS A 308 8.14 -23.85 -7.71
CA LYS A 308 8.84 -25.14 -7.71
C LYS A 308 10.36 -24.98 -7.74
N LEU A 309 10.88 -24.06 -8.55
CA LEU A 309 12.30 -23.73 -8.60
C LEU A 309 12.77 -23.08 -7.29
N LEU A 310 11.98 -22.14 -6.75
CA LEU A 310 12.27 -21.47 -5.48
C LEU A 310 12.36 -22.47 -4.31
N CYS A 311 11.48 -23.47 -4.27
CA CYS A 311 11.43 -24.47 -3.21
C CYS A 311 12.69 -25.34 -3.14
N ALA A 312 13.39 -25.56 -4.27
CA ALA A 312 14.70 -26.20 -4.24
C ALA A 312 15.65 -25.43 -3.31
N GLY A 313 15.63 -24.10 -3.38
CA GLY A 313 16.33 -23.16 -2.49
C GLY A 313 15.98 -23.34 -1.02
N LEU A 314 14.68 -23.36 -0.73
CA LEU A 314 14.13 -23.43 0.63
C LEU A 314 14.46 -24.74 1.37
N MET A 315 14.56 -25.85 0.63
CA MET A 315 14.91 -27.15 1.20
C MET A 315 16.42 -27.32 1.43
N GLY A 316 17.25 -26.37 0.99
CA GLY A 316 18.69 -26.43 1.16
C GLY A 316 19.13 -26.26 2.63
N PRO A 317 20.19 -26.94 3.08
CA PRO A 317 20.63 -26.92 4.48
C PRO A 317 21.16 -25.55 4.96
N ASN A 318 21.47 -24.65 4.02
CA ASN A 318 21.98 -23.32 4.31
C ASN A 318 20.86 -22.26 4.39
N CYS A 319 19.62 -22.63 4.03
CA CYS A 319 18.52 -21.69 4.00
C CYS A 319 18.17 -21.22 5.41
N LYS A 320 18.20 -19.91 5.65
CA LYS A 320 17.85 -19.27 6.93
C LYS A 320 16.50 -18.56 6.87
N LEU A 321 15.75 -18.77 5.78
CA LEU A 321 14.52 -18.03 5.53
C LEU A 321 13.42 -18.47 6.51
N GLN A 322 12.85 -17.50 7.21
CA GLN A 322 11.82 -17.69 8.23
C GLN A 322 10.46 -17.17 7.78
N ARG A 323 10.45 -16.19 6.87
CA ARG A 323 9.22 -15.59 6.34
C ARG A 323 9.29 -15.52 4.83
N LEU A 324 8.24 -16.02 4.18
CA LEU A 324 8.09 -16.02 2.74
C LEU A 324 6.71 -15.51 2.36
N GLY A 325 6.68 -14.40 1.62
CA GLY A 325 5.47 -13.86 1.00
C GLY A 325 5.37 -14.28 -0.46
N LEU A 326 4.29 -14.97 -0.80
CA LEU A 326 3.93 -15.44 -2.14
C LEU A 326 2.47 -15.11 -2.48
N GLY A 327 1.91 -14.06 -1.87
CA GLY A 327 0.55 -13.64 -2.14
C GLY A 327 0.39 -13.10 -3.56
N TRP A 328 -0.74 -13.34 -4.23
CA TRP A 328 -0.96 -12.90 -5.63
C TRP A 328 0.19 -13.29 -6.57
N CYS A 329 0.69 -14.52 -6.46
CA CYS A 329 1.80 -15.01 -7.28
C CYS A 329 1.39 -15.85 -8.50
N ASN A 330 0.09 -15.84 -8.82
CA ASN A 330 -0.53 -16.67 -9.85
C ASN A 330 -0.29 -18.17 -9.59
N LEU A 331 -0.40 -18.58 -8.33
CA LEU A 331 -0.22 -19.98 -7.92
C LEU A 331 -1.55 -20.73 -7.98
N THR A 332 -1.47 -22.02 -8.28
CA THR A 332 -2.59 -22.96 -8.26
C THR A 332 -2.31 -24.10 -7.28
N GLU A 333 -3.22 -25.08 -7.19
CA GLU A 333 -2.98 -26.31 -6.44
C GLU A 333 -1.69 -27.05 -6.88
N GLY A 334 -1.21 -26.82 -8.10
CA GLY A 334 -0.04 -27.49 -8.68
C GLY A 334 1.30 -27.25 -7.96
N CYS A 335 1.43 -26.16 -7.20
CA CYS A 335 2.63 -25.91 -6.39
C CYS A 335 2.53 -26.40 -4.94
N CYS A 336 1.35 -26.85 -4.49
CA CYS A 336 1.15 -27.14 -3.08
C CYS A 336 1.91 -28.38 -2.60
N ASP A 337 2.12 -29.39 -3.45
CA ASP A 337 2.92 -30.58 -3.11
C ASP A 337 4.40 -30.25 -2.83
N VAL A 338 4.97 -29.34 -3.63
CA VAL A 338 6.36 -28.92 -3.44
C VAL A 338 6.49 -27.98 -2.22
N LEU A 339 5.50 -27.12 -1.97
CA LEU A 339 5.46 -26.33 -0.73
C LEU A 339 5.28 -27.22 0.50
N ALA A 340 4.43 -28.25 0.43
CA ALA A 340 4.30 -29.24 1.49
C ALA A 340 5.65 -29.94 1.73
N SER A 341 6.40 -30.28 0.68
CA SER A 341 7.75 -30.86 0.82
C SER A 341 8.73 -29.92 1.55
N VAL A 342 8.60 -28.59 1.38
CA VAL A 342 9.37 -27.61 2.18
C VAL A 342 8.99 -27.67 3.66
N LEU A 343 7.70 -27.87 3.98
CA LEU A 343 7.23 -27.98 5.37
C LEU A 343 7.71 -29.27 6.05
N HIS A 344 7.81 -30.38 5.32
CA HIS A 344 8.37 -31.64 5.81
C HIS A 344 9.90 -31.59 5.98
N SER A 345 10.59 -30.68 5.29
CA SER A 345 12.05 -30.68 5.27
C SER A 345 12.62 -30.31 6.66
N PRO A 346 13.51 -31.13 7.25
CA PRO A 346 14.11 -30.83 8.55
C PRO A 346 15.04 -29.60 8.49
N HIS A 347 15.49 -29.22 7.28
CA HIS A 347 16.31 -28.04 7.03
C HIS A 347 15.48 -26.75 6.93
N SER A 348 14.16 -26.85 6.81
CA SER A 348 13.31 -25.67 6.72
C SER A 348 13.30 -24.91 8.05
N GLU A 349 13.53 -23.61 7.97
CA GLU A 349 13.42 -22.65 9.08
C GLU A 349 12.15 -21.79 8.97
N LEU A 350 11.26 -22.13 8.02
CA LEU A 350 10.08 -21.35 7.70
C LEU A 350 9.09 -21.34 8.87
N ARG A 351 8.70 -20.14 9.28
CA ARG A 351 7.77 -19.86 10.37
C ARG A 351 6.53 -19.09 9.91
N ASP A 352 6.62 -18.41 8.77
CA ASP A 352 5.55 -17.58 8.22
C ASP A 352 5.49 -17.80 6.71
N LEU A 353 4.34 -18.26 6.23
CA LEU A 353 4.09 -18.51 4.82
C LEU A 353 2.78 -17.82 4.42
N GLU A 354 2.90 -16.76 3.63
CA GLU A 354 1.76 -15.99 3.13
C GLU A 354 1.48 -16.38 1.68
N LEU A 355 0.34 -17.02 1.43
CA LEU A 355 -0.10 -17.52 0.13
C LEU A 355 -1.40 -16.85 -0.35
N ARG A 356 -1.83 -15.77 0.31
CA ARG A 356 -3.10 -15.10 0.01
C ARG A 356 -3.33 -14.89 -1.47
N ASP A 357 -4.59 -14.95 -1.86
CA ASP A 357 -5.06 -14.59 -3.19
C ASP A 357 -4.44 -15.38 -4.34
N ASN A 358 -4.06 -16.62 -4.07
CA ASN A 358 -3.74 -17.63 -5.07
C ASN A 358 -4.90 -18.62 -5.24
N GLU A 359 -4.96 -19.32 -6.36
CA GLU A 359 -6.05 -20.24 -6.70
C GLU A 359 -5.76 -21.66 -6.20
N LEU A 360 -5.45 -21.81 -4.90
CA LEU A 360 -4.98 -23.08 -4.33
C LEU A 360 -6.07 -24.14 -4.16
N GLN A 361 -7.32 -23.70 -3.92
CA GLN A 361 -8.50 -24.55 -3.75
C GLN A 361 -8.35 -25.59 -2.61
N ASP A 362 -9.35 -26.45 -2.45
CA ASP A 362 -9.34 -27.49 -1.41
C ASP A 362 -8.25 -28.55 -1.64
N SER A 363 -7.94 -28.89 -2.90
CA SER A 363 -6.91 -29.87 -3.25
C SER A 363 -5.51 -29.41 -2.86
N GLY A 364 -5.18 -28.14 -3.14
CA GLY A 364 -3.92 -27.55 -2.72
C GLY A 364 -3.81 -27.41 -1.20
N VAL A 365 -4.89 -26.99 -0.53
CA VAL A 365 -4.92 -26.93 0.95
C VAL A 365 -4.74 -28.31 1.57
N ARG A 366 -5.33 -29.37 0.99
CA ARG A 366 -5.10 -30.75 1.46
C ARG A 366 -3.63 -31.15 1.34
N ALA A 367 -2.95 -30.81 0.24
CA ALA A 367 -1.51 -31.07 0.10
C ALA A 367 -0.68 -30.32 1.15
N LEU A 368 -0.98 -29.02 1.37
CA LEU A 368 -0.32 -28.24 2.42
C LEU A 368 -0.60 -28.79 3.83
N SER A 369 -1.81 -29.29 4.07
CA SER A 369 -2.20 -29.91 5.34
C SER A 369 -1.33 -31.13 5.65
N ALA A 370 -1.00 -31.95 4.65
CA ALA A 370 -0.05 -33.07 4.84
C ALA A 370 1.34 -32.57 5.29
N GLY A 371 1.79 -31.41 4.80
CA GLY A 371 3.03 -30.78 5.29
C GLY A 371 2.96 -30.24 6.71
N LEU A 372 1.77 -29.79 7.15
CA LEU A 372 1.54 -29.37 8.54
C LEU A 372 1.47 -30.55 9.51
N GLU A 373 1.13 -31.75 9.02
CA GLU A 373 1.16 -32.99 9.79
C GLU A 373 2.59 -33.44 10.11
N ASP A 374 3.63 -32.91 9.46
CA ASP A 374 5.00 -33.34 9.76
C ASP A 374 5.47 -32.82 11.14
N PRO A 375 6.01 -33.68 12.04
CA PRO A 375 6.53 -33.26 13.34
C PRO A 375 7.70 -32.27 13.29
N HIS A 376 8.40 -32.16 12.15
CA HIS A 376 9.47 -31.20 11.92
C HIS A 376 8.98 -29.85 11.39
N CYS A 377 7.69 -29.72 11.06
CA CYS A 377 7.12 -28.48 10.55
C CYS A 377 7.16 -27.37 11.62
N LYS A 378 7.95 -26.32 11.37
CA LYS A 378 8.15 -25.17 12.28
C LYS A 378 7.17 -24.02 12.05
N LEU A 379 6.20 -24.19 11.15
CA LEU A 379 5.35 -23.10 10.69
C LEU A 379 4.47 -22.57 11.84
N GLN A 380 4.47 -21.26 12.01
CA GLN A 380 3.73 -20.56 13.08
C GLN A 380 2.60 -19.71 12.53
N ARG A 381 2.73 -19.20 11.31
CA ARG A 381 1.70 -18.40 10.65
C ARG A 381 1.52 -18.88 9.22
N MET A 382 0.26 -19.07 8.84
CA MET A 382 -0.11 -19.48 7.50
C MET A 382 -1.23 -18.57 6.99
N GLY A 383 -0.92 -17.83 5.92
CA GLY A 383 -1.87 -16.98 5.21
C GLY A 383 -2.48 -17.73 4.03
N LEU A 384 -3.79 -17.98 4.09
CA LEU A 384 -4.58 -18.61 3.04
C LEU A 384 -5.78 -17.74 2.65
N SER A 385 -5.71 -16.45 2.97
CA SER A 385 -6.79 -15.50 2.70
C SER A 385 -7.11 -15.44 1.21
N GLY A 386 -8.37 -15.60 0.83
CA GLY A 386 -8.78 -15.54 -0.58
C GLY A 386 -8.25 -16.68 -1.45
N CYS A 387 -7.95 -17.85 -0.89
CA CYS A 387 -7.42 -19.01 -1.62
C CYS A 387 -8.49 -19.98 -2.18
N ARG A 388 -9.77 -19.58 -2.18
CA ARG A 388 -10.94 -20.39 -2.58
C ARG A 388 -11.07 -21.68 -1.76
N VAL A 389 -10.77 -21.59 -0.48
CA VAL A 389 -10.92 -22.69 0.47
C VAL A 389 -12.40 -22.84 0.83
N THR A 390 -12.91 -24.06 0.72
CA THR A 390 -14.26 -24.43 1.17
C THR A 390 -14.21 -25.26 2.45
N GLN A 391 -15.36 -25.77 2.89
CA GLN A 391 -15.44 -26.73 3.98
C GLN A 391 -14.43 -27.89 3.83
N ARG A 392 -14.24 -28.44 2.62
CA ARG A 392 -13.36 -29.62 2.43
C ARG A 392 -11.89 -29.32 2.73
N GLY A 393 -11.41 -28.14 2.34
CA GLY A 393 -10.07 -27.69 2.68
C GLY A 393 -9.95 -27.43 4.19
N CYS A 394 -10.97 -26.83 4.81
CA CYS A 394 -10.99 -26.63 6.26
C CYS A 394 -10.98 -27.95 7.06
N ASP A 395 -11.71 -28.97 6.60
CA ASP A 395 -11.70 -30.31 7.22
C ASP A 395 -10.29 -30.93 7.16
N SER A 396 -9.57 -30.74 6.04
CA SER A 396 -8.18 -31.20 5.89
C SER A 396 -7.23 -30.47 6.85
N LEU A 397 -7.36 -29.14 6.97
CA LEU A 397 -6.59 -28.33 7.92
C LEU A 397 -6.90 -28.73 9.37
N ALA A 398 -8.18 -28.90 9.72
CA ALA A 398 -8.58 -29.31 11.06
C ALA A 398 -8.01 -30.67 11.44
N SER A 399 -8.01 -31.63 10.51
CA SER A 399 -7.35 -32.93 10.68
C SER A 399 -5.86 -32.76 10.98
N ALA A 400 -5.15 -32.00 10.16
CA ALA A 400 -3.71 -31.77 10.34
C ALA A 400 -3.37 -31.14 11.69
N LEU A 401 -4.17 -30.16 12.12
CA LEU A 401 -4.02 -29.48 13.41
C LEU A 401 -4.30 -30.37 14.62
N CYS A 402 -5.10 -31.43 14.45
CA CYS A 402 -5.38 -32.42 15.51
C CYS A 402 -4.31 -33.52 15.59
N SER A 403 -3.62 -33.82 14.49
CA SER A 403 -2.71 -34.97 14.39
C SER A 403 -1.39 -34.80 15.14
N ASN A 404 -0.86 -33.58 15.24
CA ASN A 404 0.42 -33.29 15.89
C ASN A 404 0.36 -32.01 16.72
N PRO A 405 1.25 -31.83 17.73
CA PRO A 405 1.36 -30.56 18.46
C PRO A 405 1.84 -29.47 17.50
N SER A 406 0.87 -28.85 16.82
CA SER A 406 1.14 -27.86 15.80
C SER A 406 1.85 -26.67 16.40
N HIS A 407 2.88 -26.17 15.70
CA HIS A 407 3.51 -24.89 16.02
C HIS A 407 2.70 -23.70 15.52
N LEU A 408 1.60 -23.95 14.79
CA LEU A 408 0.75 -22.93 14.20
C LEU A 408 0.04 -22.12 15.29
N ARG A 409 0.20 -20.81 15.21
CA ARG A 409 -0.35 -19.79 16.13
C ARG A 409 -1.30 -18.83 15.42
N GLU A 410 -1.21 -18.73 14.10
CA GLU A 410 -2.11 -17.89 13.30
C GLU A 410 -2.45 -18.61 12.01
N LEU A 411 -3.75 -18.68 11.72
CA LEU A 411 -4.28 -19.17 10.46
C LEU A 411 -5.24 -18.14 9.89
N ASP A 412 -4.85 -17.50 8.79
CA ASP A 412 -5.70 -16.52 8.10
C ASP A 412 -6.44 -17.19 6.94
N LEU A 413 -7.75 -17.36 7.12
CA LEU A 413 -8.69 -17.89 6.14
C LEU A 413 -9.73 -16.84 5.74
N ARG A 414 -9.50 -15.54 6.00
CA ARG A 414 -10.40 -14.47 5.56
C ARG A 414 -10.64 -14.54 4.07
N TYR A 415 -11.80 -14.04 3.65
CA TYR A 415 -12.17 -13.98 2.23
C TYR A 415 -12.22 -15.36 1.52
N ASN A 416 -12.44 -16.45 2.26
CA ASN A 416 -12.78 -17.79 1.74
C ASN A 416 -14.26 -18.14 1.98
N HIS A 417 -14.64 -19.40 1.73
CA HIS A 417 -15.98 -19.92 1.99
C HIS A 417 -15.96 -21.22 2.84
N PRO A 418 -15.44 -21.19 4.07
CA PRO A 418 -15.31 -22.38 4.92
C PRO A 418 -16.67 -23.01 5.30
N GLY A 419 -17.74 -22.21 5.31
CA GLY A 419 -19.06 -22.59 5.82
C GLY A 419 -19.06 -22.86 7.33
N ASP A 420 -20.26 -22.92 7.94
CA ASP A 420 -20.40 -23.10 9.40
C ASP A 420 -19.77 -24.41 9.89
N SER A 421 -19.80 -25.46 9.05
CA SER A 421 -19.20 -26.74 9.39
C SER A 421 -17.67 -26.69 9.40
N GLY A 422 -17.05 -26.06 8.39
CA GLY A 422 -15.59 -25.92 8.32
C GLY A 422 -15.05 -25.03 9.45
N VAL A 423 -15.74 -23.93 9.77
CA VAL A 423 -15.40 -23.06 10.92
C VAL A 423 -15.50 -23.83 12.23
N ARG A 424 -16.55 -24.64 12.42
CA ARG A 424 -16.68 -25.50 13.61
C ARG A 424 -15.58 -26.54 13.70
N ALA A 425 -15.20 -27.19 12.59
CA ALA A 425 -14.12 -28.18 12.58
C ALA A 425 -12.79 -27.55 13.02
N LEU A 426 -12.44 -26.38 12.47
CA LEU A 426 -11.23 -25.65 12.85
C LEU A 426 -11.26 -25.14 14.30
N SER A 427 -12.41 -24.64 14.76
CA SER A 427 -12.57 -24.17 16.14
C SER A 427 -12.50 -25.33 17.15
N ALA A 428 -12.98 -26.52 16.75
CA ALA A 428 -12.94 -27.74 17.56
C ALA A 428 -11.54 -28.37 17.65
N ALA A 429 -10.64 -28.05 16.71
CA ALA A 429 -9.25 -28.49 16.75
C ALA A 429 -8.46 -27.94 17.96
N LYS A 430 -9.08 -27.07 18.79
CA LYS A 430 -8.67 -26.71 20.18
C LYS A 430 -7.17 -26.51 20.41
N LEU A 431 -6.54 -25.71 19.55
CA LEU A 431 -5.27 -25.08 19.89
C LEU A 431 -5.60 -23.81 20.67
N ASP A 432 -5.57 -23.87 22.00
CA ASP A 432 -5.86 -22.72 22.90
C ASP A 432 -5.03 -21.45 22.58
N THR A 433 -3.96 -21.61 21.80
CA THR A 433 -3.06 -20.54 21.34
C THR A 433 -3.22 -20.12 19.88
N LEU A 434 -4.09 -20.75 19.10
CA LEU A 434 -4.28 -20.46 17.67
C LEU A 434 -5.25 -19.29 17.47
N THR A 435 -4.78 -18.24 16.83
CA THR A 435 -5.59 -17.14 16.31
C THR A 435 -6.13 -17.54 14.93
N LEU A 436 -7.45 -17.72 14.84
CA LEU A 436 -8.15 -18.07 13.61
C LEU A 436 -8.88 -16.86 13.05
N LEU A 437 -8.55 -16.44 11.83
CA LEU A 437 -9.21 -15.32 11.13
C LEU A 437 -10.07 -15.89 9.99
N VAL A 438 -11.40 -15.77 10.09
CA VAL A 438 -12.36 -16.48 9.20
C VAL A 438 -13.47 -15.60 8.63
N ASP A 439 -13.29 -14.28 8.54
CA ASP A 439 -14.29 -13.38 7.96
C ASP A 439 -14.64 -13.82 6.51
N HIS A 440 -15.78 -14.49 6.34
CA HIS A 440 -16.18 -15.11 5.08
C HIS A 440 -17.28 -14.30 4.38
N GLY A 441 -17.01 -13.83 3.17
CA GLY A 441 -17.90 -12.92 2.44
C GLY A 441 -18.92 -13.60 1.52
N GLY A 442 -19.51 -14.72 1.95
CA GLY A 442 -20.53 -15.46 1.20
C GLY A 442 -20.00 -16.27 0.00
N GLU A 443 -20.90 -16.84 -0.80
CA GLU A 443 -20.56 -17.72 -1.94
C GLU A 443 -19.69 -17.03 -3.00
N ASN A 444 -19.76 -15.69 -3.12
CA ASN A 444 -18.91 -14.92 -4.04
C ASN A 444 -17.42 -15.20 -3.84
N ARG A 445 -16.99 -15.60 -2.64
CA ARG A 445 -15.59 -15.96 -2.32
C ARG A 445 -15.07 -17.20 -3.03
N THR A 446 -15.95 -17.98 -3.65
CA THR A 446 -15.58 -19.15 -4.46
C THR A 446 -15.29 -18.82 -5.92
N LYS A 447 -15.57 -17.58 -6.36
CA LYS A 447 -15.28 -17.12 -7.73
C LYS A 447 -13.76 -16.95 -7.94
N PRO A 448 -13.24 -17.19 -9.16
CA PRO A 448 -11.83 -17.01 -9.45
C PRO A 448 -11.42 -15.53 -9.49
N GLY A 449 -10.15 -15.27 -9.15
CA GLY A 449 -9.52 -13.97 -9.35
C GLY A 449 -10.15 -12.81 -8.54
N PRO A 450 -10.02 -11.56 -9.01
CA PRO A 450 -10.55 -10.37 -8.33
C PRO A 450 -12.05 -10.41 -8.01
N ARG A 451 -12.86 -11.17 -8.77
CA ARG A 451 -14.32 -11.24 -8.60
C ARG A 451 -14.76 -11.80 -7.26
N LYS A 452 -13.89 -12.52 -6.54
CA LYS A 452 -14.15 -12.91 -5.16
C LYS A 452 -14.32 -11.73 -4.22
N TYR A 453 -13.83 -10.55 -4.59
CA TYR A 453 -14.00 -9.29 -3.88
C TYR A 453 -15.21 -8.48 -4.34
N GLY A 454 -16.11 -9.08 -5.12
CA GLY A 454 -17.32 -8.45 -5.66
C GLY A 454 -18.08 -7.65 -4.61
N CYS A 455 -18.23 -6.34 -4.84
CA CYS A 455 -18.96 -5.43 -3.99
C CYS A 455 -20.14 -4.81 -4.76
N GLN A 456 -21.29 -4.67 -4.09
CA GLN A 456 -22.46 -3.99 -4.65
C GLN A 456 -22.36 -2.50 -4.35
N LEU A 457 -22.45 -1.69 -5.40
CA LEU A 457 -22.34 -0.23 -5.33
C LEU A 457 -23.60 0.42 -5.88
N THR A 458 -23.94 1.60 -5.37
CA THR A 458 -25.03 2.46 -5.85
C THR A 458 -24.57 3.90 -5.98
N LEU A 459 -25.03 4.57 -7.02
CA LEU A 459 -24.69 5.96 -7.32
C LEU A 459 -25.39 6.90 -6.32
N ASP A 460 -24.66 7.91 -5.83
CA ASP A 460 -25.21 8.87 -4.88
C ASP A 460 -25.89 10.06 -5.59
N PRO A 461 -27.24 10.17 -5.56
CA PRO A 461 -27.96 11.28 -6.16
C PRO A 461 -27.64 12.63 -5.50
N ASN A 462 -27.07 12.66 -4.30
CA ASN A 462 -26.65 13.89 -3.64
C ASN A 462 -25.35 14.46 -4.21
N THR A 463 -24.56 13.62 -4.90
CA THR A 463 -23.27 14.01 -5.50
C THR A 463 -23.37 14.24 -7.02
N ALA A 464 -24.36 13.61 -7.68
CA ALA A 464 -24.51 13.64 -9.13
C ALA A 464 -24.64 15.06 -9.70
N ASN A 465 -23.80 15.41 -10.66
CA ASN A 465 -23.93 16.67 -11.40
C ASN A 465 -25.30 16.80 -12.11
N ARG A 466 -25.74 18.03 -12.35
CA ARG A 466 -27.07 18.32 -12.94
C ARG A 466 -27.23 17.86 -14.40
N TRP A 467 -26.14 17.66 -15.12
CA TRP A 467 -26.15 17.11 -16.47
C TRP A 467 -26.21 15.57 -16.49
N LEU A 468 -26.33 14.93 -15.32
CA LEU A 468 -26.46 13.48 -15.21
C LEU A 468 -27.87 13.09 -14.76
N SER A 469 -28.39 12.00 -15.31
CA SER A 469 -29.62 11.36 -14.86
C SER A 469 -29.28 9.98 -14.29
N LEU A 470 -29.81 9.65 -13.11
CA LEU A 470 -29.66 8.33 -12.49
C LEU A 470 -30.92 7.50 -12.75
N SER A 471 -30.75 6.21 -13.02
CA SER A 471 -31.83 5.27 -13.31
C SER A 471 -31.50 3.87 -12.79
N GLU A 472 -32.40 2.90 -13.02
CA GLU A 472 -32.22 1.49 -12.62
C GLU A 472 -31.89 1.34 -11.11
N GLY A 473 -32.63 2.05 -10.26
CA GLY A 473 -32.37 2.04 -8.82
C GLY A 473 -31.02 2.67 -8.42
N ASN A 474 -30.58 3.70 -9.14
CA ASN A 474 -29.26 4.35 -9.01
C ASN A 474 -28.09 3.44 -9.37
N ARG A 475 -28.29 2.48 -10.28
CA ARG A 475 -27.21 1.65 -10.82
C ARG A 475 -26.72 2.11 -12.19
N ARG A 476 -27.48 2.97 -12.87
CA ARG A 476 -27.12 3.52 -14.17
C ARG A 476 -27.10 5.05 -14.16
N VAL A 477 -26.09 5.63 -14.79
CA VAL A 477 -25.94 7.07 -15.02
C VAL A 477 -25.84 7.37 -16.51
N THR A 478 -26.57 8.37 -16.97
CA THR A 478 -26.58 8.82 -18.38
C THR A 478 -26.35 10.31 -18.46
N HIS A 479 -25.53 10.74 -19.43
CA HIS A 479 -25.34 12.17 -19.72
C HIS A 479 -26.58 12.76 -20.41
N THR A 480 -27.17 13.78 -19.82
CA THR A 480 -28.37 14.48 -20.31
C THR A 480 -28.19 16.00 -20.25
N PRO A 481 -27.40 16.61 -21.14
CA PRO A 481 -27.04 18.03 -21.07
C PRO A 481 -28.25 18.98 -21.26
N ARG A 482 -29.38 18.47 -21.75
CA ARG A 482 -30.60 19.26 -22.05
C ARG A 482 -31.68 19.23 -20.95
N ARG A 483 -31.46 18.52 -19.83
CA ARG A 483 -32.40 18.51 -18.68
C ARG A 483 -31.82 19.33 -17.53
N VAL A 484 -32.42 20.48 -17.24
CA VAL A 484 -31.88 21.45 -16.25
C VAL A 484 -32.24 21.10 -14.80
N GLU A 485 -33.21 20.21 -14.53
CA GLU A 485 -33.72 20.00 -13.16
C GLU A 485 -34.05 18.54 -12.77
N PRO A 486 -33.08 17.62 -12.65
CA PRO A 486 -33.35 16.33 -12.00
C PRO A 486 -33.16 16.36 -10.47
N TYR A 487 -32.37 17.29 -9.90
CA TYR A 487 -32.01 17.25 -8.47
C TYR A 487 -31.97 18.62 -7.77
N PRO A 488 -32.42 18.71 -6.50
CA PRO A 488 -32.28 19.92 -5.69
C PRO A 488 -30.81 20.21 -5.33
N TYR A 489 -30.56 21.45 -4.90
CA TYR A 489 -29.25 21.86 -4.40
C TYR A 489 -28.78 20.96 -3.24
N HIS A 490 -27.51 20.55 -3.28
CA HIS A 490 -26.87 19.78 -2.21
C HIS A 490 -25.39 20.19 -2.11
N PRO A 491 -24.82 20.35 -0.91
CA PRO A 491 -23.43 20.82 -0.75
C PRO A 491 -22.38 19.88 -1.35
N GLU A 492 -22.65 18.57 -1.35
CA GLU A 492 -21.77 17.54 -1.92
C GLU A 492 -21.91 17.34 -3.44
N ARG A 493 -22.77 18.13 -4.11
CA ARG A 493 -23.03 17.97 -5.54
C ARG A 493 -21.87 18.51 -6.36
N PHE A 494 -21.41 17.73 -7.34
CA PHE A 494 -20.47 18.23 -8.34
C PHE A 494 -21.11 19.34 -9.17
N GLU A 495 -20.47 20.51 -9.17
CA GLU A 495 -21.06 21.72 -9.76
C GLU A 495 -20.81 21.83 -11.27
N TYR A 496 -19.57 21.57 -11.72
CA TYR A 496 -19.14 21.85 -13.09
C TYR A 496 -18.99 20.61 -13.97
N GLU A 497 -18.23 19.61 -13.53
CA GLU A 497 -17.96 18.42 -14.33
C GLU A 497 -19.10 17.38 -14.18
N PRO A 498 -19.53 16.69 -15.25
CA PRO A 498 -20.56 15.64 -15.21
C PRO A 498 -20.06 14.38 -14.48
N GLN A 499 -19.94 14.49 -13.16
CA GLN A 499 -19.42 13.47 -12.25
C GLN A 499 -20.43 13.04 -11.20
N VAL A 500 -20.25 11.82 -10.70
CA VAL A 500 -20.99 11.23 -9.58
C VAL A 500 -20.08 10.26 -8.83
N VAL A 501 -20.27 10.10 -7.52
CA VAL A 501 -19.63 9.03 -6.73
C VAL A 501 -20.66 8.04 -6.19
N CYS A 502 -20.20 6.85 -5.82
CA CYS A 502 -21.03 5.86 -5.15
C CYS A 502 -21.21 6.22 -3.66
N ARG A 503 -22.34 5.78 -3.09
CA ARG A 503 -22.67 5.97 -1.67
C ARG A 503 -21.75 5.15 -0.78
N GLU A 504 -21.57 3.90 -1.14
CA GLU A 504 -20.79 2.93 -0.41
C GLU A 504 -19.30 3.28 -0.46
N SER A 505 -18.61 2.97 0.64
CA SER A 505 -17.16 3.09 0.67
C SER A 505 -16.52 1.81 0.16
N VAL A 506 -15.45 1.97 -0.61
CA VAL A 506 -14.60 0.87 -1.05
C VAL A 506 -13.86 0.34 0.19
N CYS A 507 -14.06 -0.94 0.49
CA CYS A 507 -13.47 -1.64 1.64
C CYS A 507 -11.98 -2.00 1.39
N GLU A 508 -11.37 -2.77 2.29
CA GLU A 508 -9.94 -3.16 2.17
C GLU A 508 -9.61 -3.86 0.85
N HIS A 509 -10.52 -4.73 0.40
CA HIS A 509 -10.44 -5.45 -0.86
C HIS A 509 -11.82 -5.40 -1.54
N CYS A 510 -11.94 -4.62 -2.63
CA CYS A 510 -13.21 -4.45 -3.35
C CYS A 510 -12.96 -4.69 -4.84
N TYR A 511 -13.93 -5.31 -5.48
CA TYR A 511 -14.00 -5.45 -6.91
C TYR A 511 -15.40 -5.09 -7.41
N TRP A 512 -15.48 -4.27 -8.46
CA TRP A 512 -16.74 -4.00 -9.16
C TRP A 512 -16.50 -3.92 -10.66
N GLU A 513 -17.55 -4.18 -11.43
CA GLU A 513 -17.56 -4.03 -12.88
C GLU A 513 -18.47 -2.85 -13.26
N ALA A 514 -18.00 -2.04 -14.19
CA ALA A 514 -18.77 -0.97 -14.80
C ALA A 514 -18.85 -1.22 -16.30
N GLU A 515 -20.08 -1.22 -16.80
CA GLU A 515 -20.40 -1.37 -18.21
C GLU A 515 -20.78 -0.01 -18.79
N PHE A 516 -20.30 0.33 -19.98
CA PHE A 516 -20.59 1.61 -20.60
C PHE A 516 -20.72 1.52 -22.12
N SER A 517 -21.56 2.40 -22.67
CA SER A 517 -21.73 2.55 -24.11
C SER A 517 -20.59 3.36 -24.73
N GLU A 518 -20.23 3.07 -25.97
CA GLU A 518 -19.24 3.87 -26.70
C GLU A 518 -19.58 5.37 -26.68
N PRO A 519 -18.65 6.26 -26.25
CA PRO A 519 -18.88 7.70 -26.26
C PRO A 519 -18.76 8.28 -27.68
N GLU A 520 -19.67 9.18 -28.06
CA GLU A 520 -19.68 9.77 -29.43
C GLU A 520 -18.60 10.84 -29.65
N ARG A 521 -18.49 11.82 -28.75
CA ARG A 521 -17.53 12.94 -28.83
C ARG A 521 -16.79 13.23 -27.52
N GLY A 522 -17.22 12.58 -26.43
CA GLY A 522 -16.69 12.74 -25.07
C GLY A 522 -15.93 11.52 -24.56
N GLY A 523 -16.21 11.13 -23.31
CA GLY A 523 -15.55 10.02 -22.65
C GLY A 523 -16.21 9.60 -21.35
N VAL A 524 -15.83 8.42 -20.89
CA VAL A 524 -16.24 7.83 -19.62
C VAL A 524 -15.01 7.67 -18.75
N TYR A 525 -15.01 8.25 -17.54
CA TYR A 525 -13.93 8.01 -16.59
C TYR A 525 -14.44 7.13 -15.47
N ILE A 526 -13.73 6.04 -15.22
CA ILE A 526 -13.99 5.13 -14.11
C ILE A 526 -12.91 5.41 -13.07
N ALA A 527 -13.32 5.86 -11.90
CA ALA A 527 -12.42 6.43 -10.91
C ALA A 527 -12.56 5.78 -9.53
N VAL A 528 -11.47 5.90 -8.76
CA VAL A 528 -11.46 5.70 -7.31
C VAL A 528 -10.97 6.99 -6.69
N THR A 529 -11.68 7.47 -5.67
CA THR A 529 -11.35 8.74 -5.01
C THR A 529 -11.60 8.67 -3.52
N TYR A 530 -10.90 9.49 -2.74
CA TYR A 530 -11.33 9.75 -1.37
C TYR A 530 -12.65 10.53 -1.35
N LYS A 531 -13.53 10.21 -0.41
CA LYS A 531 -14.85 10.87 -0.30
C LYS A 531 -14.79 12.40 -0.18
N GLY A 532 -13.66 12.94 0.31
CA GLY A 532 -13.42 14.37 0.46
C GLY A 532 -12.90 15.10 -0.79
N ILE A 533 -12.95 14.51 -1.98
CA ILE A 533 -12.61 15.23 -3.23
C ILE A 533 -13.43 16.52 -3.36
N SER A 534 -12.81 17.59 -3.86
CA SER A 534 -13.50 18.87 -4.05
C SER A 534 -14.70 18.71 -4.97
N ARG A 535 -15.83 19.32 -4.58
CA ARG A 535 -17.09 19.28 -5.35
C ARG A 535 -17.33 20.53 -6.18
N LYS A 536 -16.59 21.60 -5.89
CA LYS A 536 -16.81 22.96 -6.39
C LYS A 536 -15.54 23.55 -7.00
N GLY A 537 -15.74 24.54 -7.86
CA GLY A 537 -14.67 25.26 -8.56
C GLY A 537 -14.45 24.76 -10.00
N LEU A 538 -13.88 25.64 -10.82
CA LEU A 538 -13.50 25.37 -12.22
C LEU A 538 -12.10 24.74 -12.34
N ASP A 539 -11.41 24.52 -11.22
CA ASP A 539 -10.04 24.04 -11.20
C ASP A 539 -9.98 22.51 -11.21
N SER A 540 -8.82 22.01 -11.63
CA SER A 540 -8.37 20.62 -11.65
C SER A 540 -8.64 19.80 -10.38
N ASP A 541 -8.82 20.44 -9.22
CA ASP A 541 -8.98 19.76 -7.93
C ASP A 541 -10.32 19.03 -7.75
N CYS A 542 -11.31 19.26 -8.62
CA CYS A 542 -12.60 18.57 -8.54
C CYS A 542 -12.74 17.40 -9.54
N ARG A 543 -11.82 17.25 -10.50
CA ARG A 543 -11.93 16.28 -11.59
C ARG A 543 -11.16 15.01 -11.30
N PHE A 544 -11.77 13.84 -11.55
CA PHE A 544 -11.11 12.57 -11.28
C PHE A 544 -9.80 12.39 -12.04
N GLY A 545 -8.73 12.09 -11.28
CA GLY A 545 -7.35 11.92 -11.76
C GLY A 545 -6.54 13.22 -11.82
N TRP A 546 -7.16 14.39 -11.66
CA TRP A 546 -6.48 15.68 -11.76
C TRP A 546 -5.92 16.19 -10.42
N ASP A 547 -6.18 15.49 -9.34
CA ASP A 547 -5.64 15.77 -8.01
C ASP A 547 -4.87 14.56 -7.44
N LYS A 548 -4.28 14.74 -6.25
CA LYS A 548 -3.60 13.67 -5.50
C LYS A 548 -4.56 12.70 -4.80
N ASN A 549 -5.87 12.96 -4.81
CA ASN A 549 -6.88 12.23 -4.05
C ASN A 549 -7.72 11.27 -4.92
N SER A 550 -7.46 11.23 -6.22
CA SER A 550 -8.21 10.42 -7.17
C SER A 550 -7.32 9.79 -8.24
N TRP A 551 -7.76 8.63 -8.72
CA TRP A 551 -7.17 7.87 -9.80
C TRP A 551 -8.28 7.54 -10.79
N SER A 552 -8.03 7.70 -12.09
CA SER A 552 -9.03 7.43 -13.11
C SER A 552 -8.47 6.63 -14.29
N LEU A 553 -9.32 5.75 -14.81
CA LEU A 553 -9.21 5.20 -16.16
C LEU A 553 -10.13 6.02 -17.07
N GLU A 554 -9.54 6.75 -18.01
CA GLU A 554 -10.23 7.55 -19.01
C GLU A 554 -10.44 6.72 -20.27
N CYS A 555 -11.69 6.48 -20.61
CA CYS A 555 -12.12 5.76 -21.82
C CYS A 555 -12.70 6.79 -22.80
N PHE A 556 -12.10 6.96 -23.98
CA PHE A 556 -12.54 7.97 -24.94
C PHE A 556 -12.32 7.53 -26.38
N LYS A 557 -13.12 8.07 -27.30
CA LYS A 557 -12.99 7.84 -28.73
C LYS A 557 -12.31 9.06 -29.38
N PRO A 558 -11.07 8.93 -29.87
CA PRO A 558 -10.40 10.01 -30.59
C PRO A 558 -11.13 10.36 -31.89
N SER A 559 -11.07 11.62 -32.31
CA SER A 559 -11.61 12.04 -33.61
C SER A 559 -10.87 11.42 -34.81
N ASP A 560 -9.64 10.94 -34.61
CA ASP A 560 -8.77 10.36 -35.64
C ASP A 560 -8.81 8.83 -35.70
N SER A 561 -9.67 8.17 -34.92
CA SER A 561 -9.69 6.71 -34.79
C SER A 561 -11.06 6.15 -34.49
N ASP A 562 -11.40 5.05 -35.18
CA ASP A 562 -12.63 4.29 -34.88
C ASP A 562 -12.52 3.41 -33.64
N LYS A 563 -11.36 3.37 -32.97
CA LYS A 563 -11.11 2.53 -31.80
C LYS A 563 -11.14 3.34 -30.51
N LEU A 564 -11.81 2.80 -29.50
CA LEU A 564 -11.74 3.31 -28.14
C LEU A 564 -10.29 3.26 -27.62
N ARG A 565 -9.83 4.35 -27.01
CA ARG A 565 -8.52 4.44 -26.34
C ARG A 565 -8.68 4.57 -24.84
N TYR A 566 -7.65 4.13 -24.13
CA TYR A 566 -7.55 4.23 -22.68
C TYR A 566 -6.34 5.08 -22.30
N SER A 567 -6.55 5.99 -21.37
CA SER A 567 -5.48 6.55 -20.56
C SER A 567 -5.80 6.37 -19.10
N VAL A 568 -4.77 6.38 -18.28
CA VAL A 568 -4.92 6.50 -16.84
C VAL A 568 -4.40 7.84 -16.39
N ARG A 569 -5.01 8.41 -15.36
CA ARG A 569 -4.59 9.69 -14.80
C ARG A 569 -4.58 9.67 -13.27
N HIS A 570 -3.54 10.26 -12.71
CA HIS A 570 -3.43 10.57 -11.28
C HIS A 570 -2.56 11.81 -11.09
N ASN A 571 -2.98 12.72 -10.22
CA ASN A 571 -2.26 13.96 -9.92
C ASN A 571 -1.82 14.72 -11.18
N LYS A 572 -2.76 14.90 -12.13
CA LYS A 572 -2.58 15.55 -13.44
C LYS A 572 -1.70 14.78 -14.43
N ASN A 573 -0.98 13.76 -13.98
CA ASN A 573 -0.11 12.96 -14.83
C ASN A 573 -0.93 11.91 -15.60
N GLN A 574 -0.90 11.99 -16.93
CA GLN A 574 -1.60 11.07 -17.83
C GLN A 574 -0.62 10.06 -18.41
N THR A 575 -1.01 8.80 -18.44
CA THR A 575 -0.29 7.74 -19.15
C THR A 575 -1.24 7.05 -20.12
N HIS A 576 -0.90 7.06 -21.40
CA HIS A 576 -1.65 6.31 -22.42
C HIS A 576 -1.36 4.82 -22.28
N ILE A 577 -2.39 3.99 -22.38
CA ILE A 577 -2.26 2.52 -22.38
C ILE A 577 -2.12 2.07 -23.84
N PRO A 578 -0.92 1.66 -24.30
CA PRO A 578 -0.71 1.25 -25.69
C PRO A 578 -1.24 -0.17 -25.89
N ALA A 579 -2.13 -0.35 -26.85
CA ALA A 579 -2.67 -1.65 -27.28
C ALA A 579 -3.51 -2.40 -26.23
N ALA A 580 -4.76 -1.97 -26.03
CA ALA A 580 -5.77 -2.92 -25.56
C ALA A 580 -5.98 -3.99 -26.65
N PRO A 581 -5.94 -5.31 -26.33
CA PRO A 581 -6.42 -6.35 -27.24
C PRO A 581 -7.81 -5.96 -27.73
N SER A 582 -8.15 -6.26 -28.99
CA SER A 582 -9.46 -6.01 -29.58
C SER A 582 -10.58 -6.27 -28.57
N LEU A 583 -11.10 -5.19 -27.98
CA LEU A 583 -12.09 -5.29 -26.94
C LEU A 583 -13.31 -5.95 -27.54
N TYR A 584 -13.80 -6.96 -26.82
CA TYR A 584 -15.05 -7.60 -27.17
C TYR A 584 -16.18 -6.57 -26.99
N CYS A 585 -16.46 -5.82 -28.06
CA CYS A 585 -17.73 -5.13 -28.18
C CYS A 585 -18.79 -6.21 -28.28
N ARG A 586 -19.70 -6.28 -27.31
CA ARG A 586 -20.88 -7.15 -27.42
C ARG A 586 -21.82 -6.54 -28.46
N ALA A 587 -21.57 -6.81 -29.74
CA ALA A 587 -22.42 -6.37 -30.83
C ALA A 587 -23.80 -7.05 -30.71
N GLY A 588 -24.88 -6.26 -30.82
CA GLY A 588 -26.26 -6.74 -30.73
C GLY A 588 -27.10 -6.14 -29.60
N VAL A 589 -26.56 -5.19 -28.83
CA VAL A 589 -27.35 -4.38 -27.87
C VAL A 589 -27.83 -3.12 -28.58
N CYS A 590 -29.13 -2.82 -28.47
CA CYS A 590 -29.73 -1.61 -29.00
C CYS A 590 -29.72 -0.51 -27.92
N ASP A 591 -29.45 0.76 -28.29
CA ASP A 591 -29.84 1.88 -27.44
C ASP A 591 -31.37 1.99 -27.34
N ASP A 592 -31.85 2.91 -26.50
CA ASP A 592 -33.28 3.19 -26.34
C ASP A 592 -33.96 3.61 -27.67
N ASP A 593 -33.17 3.99 -28.69
CA ASP A 593 -33.62 4.37 -30.04
C ASP A 593 -33.50 3.22 -31.07
N GLY A 594 -33.08 2.01 -30.67
CA GLY A 594 -32.98 0.85 -31.56
C GLY A 594 -31.69 0.75 -32.39
N ARG A 595 -30.68 1.60 -32.17
CA ARG A 595 -29.39 1.54 -32.87
C ARG A 595 -28.44 0.58 -32.19
N GLY A 596 -27.68 -0.20 -32.96
CA GLY A 596 -26.65 -1.09 -32.42
C GLY A 596 -25.53 -0.28 -31.75
N VAL A 597 -25.29 -0.51 -30.46
CA VAL A 597 -24.27 0.17 -29.67
C VAL A 597 -23.21 -0.80 -29.20
N CYS A 598 -21.94 -0.38 -29.31
CA CYS A 598 -20.84 -1.10 -28.68
C CYS A 598 -20.80 -0.82 -27.19
N VAL A 599 -20.88 -1.90 -26.42
CA VAL A 599 -20.84 -1.88 -24.96
C VAL A 599 -19.51 -2.45 -24.50
N TYR A 600 -18.85 -1.75 -23.59
CA TYR A 600 -17.56 -2.10 -23.01
C TYR A 600 -17.71 -2.33 -21.53
N ARG A 601 -16.90 -3.23 -20.97
CA ARG A 601 -16.91 -3.53 -19.54
C ARG A 601 -15.52 -3.45 -18.95
N VAL A 602 -15.42 -2.77 -17.81
CA VAL A 602 -14.18 -2.58 -17.06
C VAL A 602 -14.39 -3.07 -15.63
N GLY A 603 -13.47 -3.93 -15.17
CA GLY A 603 -13.36 -4.33 -13.78
C GLY A 603 -12.39 -3.43 -13.04
N VAL A 604 -12.71 -3.05 -11.81
CA VAL A 604 -11.85 -2.26 -10.94
C VAL A 604 -11.57 -3.06 -9.69
N CYS A 605 -10.30 -3.25 -9.34
CA CYS A 605 -9.87 -3.93 -8.12
C CYS A 605 -9.06 -2.98 -7.25
N VAL A 606 -9.48 -2.80 -6.00
CA VAL A 606 -8.76 -2.01 -5.00
C VAL A 606 -8.26 -2.95 -3.91
N ASP A 607 -6.94 -2.97 -3.71
CA ASP A 607 -6.29 -3.63 -2.57
C ASP A 607 -5.57 -2.56 -1.74
N ARG A 608 -6.24 -2.13 -0.66
CA ARG A 608 -5.74 -1.05 0.19
C ARG A 608 -4.46 -1.46 0.93
N PRO A 609 -4.38 -2.65 1.56
CA PRO A 609 -3.16 -3.10 2.24
C PRO A 609 -1.93 -3.17 1.34
N ALA A 610 -2.10 -3.62 0.10
CA ALA A 610 -1.01 -3.70 -0.88
C ALA A 610 -0.69 -2.35 -1.54
N GLY A 611 -1.57 -1.36 -1.38
CA GLY A 611 -1.40 -0.08 -2.05
C GLY A 611 -1.61 -0.17 -3.56
N THR A 612 -2.52 -1.04 -4.02
CA THR A 612 -2.74 -1.25 -5.46
C THR A 612 -4.16 -0.92 -5.89
N LEU A 613 -4.28 -0.26 -7.05
CA LEU A 613 -5.53 -0.07 -7.77
C LEU A 613 -5.32 -0.58 -9.19
N SER A 614 -6.05 -1.61 -9.58
CA SER A 614 -5.93 -2.25 -10.89
C SER A 614 -7.22 -2.09 -11.69
N PHE A 615 -7.07 -1.74 -12.96
CA PHE A 615 -8.13 -1.69 -13.95
C PHE A 615 -8.00 -2.86 -14.91
N TYR A 616 -9.10 -3.52 -15.22
CA TYR A 616 -9.16 -4.67 -16.10
C TYR A 616 -10.18 -4.44 -17.21
N SER A 617 -9.87 -4.90 -18.41
CA SER A 617 -10.87 -5.13 -19.45
C SER A 617 -11.55 -6.47 -19.20
N VAL A 618 -12.87 -6.51 -19.34
CA VAL A 618 -13.69 -7.71 -19.20
C VAL A 618 -14.26 -8.08 -20.57
N SER A 619 -13.74 -9.13 -21.18
CA SER A 619 -14.14 -9.58 -22.53
C SER A 619 -15.22 -10.67 -22.53
N ASP A 620 -15.26 -11.50 -21.49
CA ASP A 620 -16.21 -12.59 -21.28
C ASP A 620 -16.43 -12.81 -19.76
N PRO A 621 -17.49 -13.49 -19.29
CA PRO A 621 -17.76 -13.70 -17.87
C PRO A 621 -16.64 -14.36 -17.07
N ASP A 622 -15.57 -14.87 -17.70
CA ASP A 622 -14.43 -15.52 -17.02
C ASP A 622 -13.06 -14.88 -17.30
N THR A 623 -12.96 -13.91 -18.22
CA THR A 623 -11.65 -13.38 -18.65
C THR A 623 -11.44 -11.92 -18.23
N LEU A 624 -10.38 -11.67 -17.45
CA LEU A 624 -9.92 -10.34 -17.04
C LEU A 624 -8.53 -10.05 -17.61
N THR A 625 -8.41 -9.00 -18.41
CA THR A 625 -7.13 -8.54 -18.94
C THR A 625 -6.71 -7.26 -18.22
N LEU A 626 -5.54 -7.26 -17.55
CA LEU A 626 -5.04 -6.07 -16.84
C LEU A 626 -4.77 -4.94 -17.84
N LEU A 627 -5.42 -3.80 -17.64
CA LEU A 627 -5.19 -2.57 -18.41
C LEU A 627 -4.08 -1.73 -17.78
N HIS A 628 -4.16 -1.53 -16.46
CA HIS A 628 -3.18 -0.76 -15.71
C HIS A 628 -3.27 -1.03 -14.21
N ARG A 629 -2.14 -0.86 -13.51
CA ARG A 629 -2.07 -0.91 -12.04
C ARG A 629 -1.35 0.32 -11.51
N PHE A 630 -2.06 1.10 -10.70
CA PHE A 630 -1.46 2.12 -9.87
C PHE A 630 -0.86 1.50 -8.62
N HIS A 631 0.33 1.97 -8.25
CA HIS A 631 0.94 1.74 -6.95
C HIS A 631 0.87 3.05 -6.16
N THR A 632 0.12 3.03 -5.06
CA THR A 632 -0.14 4.20 -4.23
C THR A 632 -0.17 3.80 -2.76
N HIS A 633 -0.11 4.76 -1.86
CA HIS A 633 -0.38 4.49 -0.45
C HIS A 633 -1.78 4.96 -0.11
N PHE A 634 -2.67 4.01 0.16
CA PHE A 634 -4.00 4.33 0.63
C PHE A 634 -3.96 4.64 2.12
N THR A 635 -4.41 5.84 2.47
CA THR A 635 -4.55 6.25 3.86
C THR A 635 -5.62 5.37 4.51
N GLN A 636 -5.26 4.48 5.44
CA GLN A 636 -6.17 3.42 5.92
C GLN A 636 -7.49 3.94 6.52
N HIS A 637 -7.48 5.16 7.06
CA HIS A 637 -8.63 5.73 7.77
C HIS A 637 -9.53 6.64 6.91
N THR A 638 -9.11 7.01 5.70
CA THR A 638 -9.94 7.87 4.84
C THR A 638 -10.81 6.99 3.95
N PRO A 639 -12.15 7.20 3.91
CA PRO A 639 -13.01 6.40 3.06
C PRO A 639 -12.75 6.67 1.57
N LEU A 640 -12.54 5.61 0.80
CA LEU A 640 -12.54 5.65 -0.67
C LEU A 640 -13.95 5.39 -1.19
N CYS A 641 -14.27 5.88 -2.38
CA CYS A 641 -15.47 5.52 -3.13
C CYS A 641 -15.16 5.39 -4.63
N ALA A 642 -16.00 4.62 -5.33
CA ALA A 642 -15.99 4.59 -6.79
C ALA A 642 -16.63 5.87 -7.34
N GLY A 643 -16.10 6.40 -8.44
CA GLY A 643 -16.57 7.60 -9.11
C GLY A 643 -16.67 7.43 -10.61
N PHE A 644 -17.58 8.17 -11.23
CA PHE A 644 -17.82 8.13 -12.66
C PHE A 644 -17.94 9.53 -13.24
N TYR A 645 -17.18 9.81 -14.28
CA TYR A 645 -17.39 10.93 -15.19
C TYR A 645 -18.08 10.40 -16.45
N VAL A 646 -19.13 11.05 -16.92
CA VAL A 646 -19.88 10.59 -18.10
C VAL A 646 -20.20 11.74 -19.02
N CYS A 647 -19.66 11.72 -20.23
CA CYS A 647 -19.98 12.68 -21.28
C CYS A 647 -20.32 11.93 -22.58
N ASP A 648 -21.49 12.24 -23.12
CA ASP A 648 -22.10 11.65 -24.33
C ASP A 648 -22.06 10.11 -24.34
N SER A 649 -22.41 9.53 -23.17
CA SER A 649 -22.44 8.09 -22.93
C SER A 649 -23.34 7.77 -21.73
N SER A 650 -23.42 6.49 -21.36
CA SER A 650 -24.02 5.98 -20.14
C SER A 650 -23.13 4.91 -19.50
N VAL A 651 -23.22 4.79 -18.17
CA VAL A 651 -22.48 3.79 -17.37
C VAL A 651 -23.44 3.07 -16.43
N SER A 652 -23.36 1.75 -16.39
CA SER A 652 -24.12 0.87 -15.49
C SER A 652 -23.18 0.06 -14.59
N LEU A 653 -23.47 0.02 -13.29
CA LEU A 653 -22.82 -0.85 -12.32
C LEU A 653 -23.37 -2.27 -12.44
N CYS A 654 -22.51 -3.25 -12.67
CA CYS A 654 -22.87 -4.66 -12.89
C CYS A 654 -23.09 -5.46 -11.61
#